data_AF-A0A377J2G1-F1
#
_entry.id   AF-A0A377J2G1-F1
#
_cell.length_a   1.000
_cell.length_b   1.000
_cell.length_c   1.000
_cell.angle_alpha   90.00
_cell.angle_beta   90.00
_cell.angle_gamma   90.00
#
_symmetry.space_group_name_H-M   'P 1'
#
loop_
_entity.id
_entity.type
_entity.pdbx_description
1 polymer ?
#
loop_
_entity_poly.entity_id
_entity_poly.type
_entity_poly.pdbx_seq_one_letter_code
_entity_poly.pdbx_strand_id
1 'polypeptide(L)'
;MRTLLLMRGLPASGKSSWLREHNLHPYALSPDCLRLMASAPIMLPTPNTLHASPTQKVDSSYIINQANDKRVWKMLFELLELRMARGDFTIIDATHTSLQALRAYESLAQSYRYRIFVLDFSDVSLEIVKKRNYARSLTASHKAVPESILESMAKRLQDSSALPSRYTLLKPESAFEHLCLKPIDLNAYTAIHHIGDIHGCIESVIEYLLYSFILEARTPPYRTKQQALDALRQSNFAKEICLQLFHPTSYYIFLGDYIDRGVGSGEVVALLLAIMEERNICLLEGNHERWLQKWGKEELGDNEFSTFSVKDLEQAGLSPKDTHRLYARLRQCAYYTFDNKQVLCTHGGLPTLPENLLFIGTRQLIYGSGDYEDMQSCARNFAKTTDSSTYQVFGHRNREKHGVRVYERSFALEGGVEFGGCLRACILRHSRLPVSLHTKAPAKHNLQSALSGDLLGLVLGDFCEIYLQNSKDSALAHRLNARHNARKIHSLVEKLRKSPLIKEKSFGPISSFNFTKEVFYHKKWSTLTCKARGLFIDTHAYKIVARSYDKFFNLYEREESSLESLQEHLSYPVQVYIKENGFLGIMSGVSAYCLESTFANADSMNCHATASTMSRNDSKKVDSSNAQNPHEQAKDSKISKETAPCFCDEQTSKAVQGGGTQAGLFREAQSSNATPESKLFITSKSDALSPYATIMRELIDSHLAHHARTIQSTKESLESTLATYLKDQNLSLVFEIIEPSKDPHIIAYSTPQVILLDAIYNTPNLAKLPYDELCALGARFGFKVKEQVGSIACWEEFMEFLRKHDQLPSDESPHAKDSRLLGSGAREDGFIEGFVLEDSAGFMLKIKLPYYQGWKHLRNLLESPSAKSRHNLIAKLKSPLAQEFAKWLESTSTEQSLIALREQFLKARKSSH
;
A
#
# COMPACT_ATOMS: atom_id res chain seq x y z
N MET A 1 -26.89 6.34 -12.67
CA MET A 1 -27.53 6.57 -11.36
C MET A 1 -27.19 7.93 -10.77
N ARG A 2 -25.95 8.43 -10.91
CA ARG A 2 -25.54 9.77 -10.47
C ARG A 2 -26.37 10.86 -11.16
N THR A 3 -27.19 11.56 -10.38
CA THR A 3 -28.21 12.47 -10.89
C THR A 3 -28.21 13.78 -10.11
N LEU A 4 -28.15 14.89 -10.85
CA LEU A 4 -28.30 16.25 -10.36
C LEU A 4 -29.60 16.81 -10.90
N LEU A 5 -30.52 17.21 -10.03
CA LEU A 5 -31.80 17.81 -10.41
C LEU A 5 -31.78 19.31 -10.13
N LEU A 6 -31.87 20.13 -11.18
CA LEU A 6 -31.88 21.59 -11.08
C LEU A 6 -33.32 22.09 -11.21
N MET A 7 -33.81 22.85 -10.24
CA MET A 7 -35.18 23.38 -10.32
C MET A 7 -35.22 24.70 -11.09
N ARG A 8 -36.07 24.81 -12.11
CA ARG A 8 -36.24 26.00 -12.95
C ARG A 8 -37.63 26.59 -12.77
N GLY A 9 -37.71 27.91 -12.66
CA GLY A 9 -38.97 28.64 -12.51
C GLY A 9 -38.94 29.71 -11.42
N LEU A 10 -39.95 30.60 -11.43
CA LEU A 10 -40.01 31.79 -10.57
C LEU A 10 -40.15 31.47 -9.08
N PRO A 11 -39.81 32.40 -8.17
CA PRO A 11 -40.22 32.30 -6.77
C PRO A 11 -41.75 32.09 -6.71
N ALA A 12 -42.23 31.37 -5.70
CA ALA A 12 -43.66 31.01 -5.57
C ALA A 12 -44.28 30.15 -6.69
N SER A 13 -43.49 29.62 -7.64
CA SER A 13 -44.00 28.71 -8.68
C SER A 13 -44.45 27.33 -8.16
N GLY A 14 -43.97 26.90 -6.99
CA GLY A 14 -44.33 25.61 -6.38
C GLY A 14 -43.15 24.70 -6.04
N LYS A 15 -41.91 25.07 -6.43
CA LYS A 15 -40.68 24.31 -6.20
C LYS A 15 -40.56 23.69 -4.80
N SER A 16 -40.42 24.52 -3.76
CA SER A 16 -40.26 24.05 -2.39
C SER A 16 -41.53 23.43 -1.79
N SER A 17 -42.69 23.54 -2.46
CA SER A 17 -43.88 22.76 -2.09
C SER A 17 -43.79 21.35 -2.65
N TRP A 18 -43.41 21.21 -3.92
CA TRP A 18 -43.18 19.91 -4.56
C TRP A 18 -42.13 19.08 -3.79
N LEU A 19 -41.06 19.72 -3.29
CA LEU A 19 -40.08 19.03 -2.43
C LEU A 19 -40.67 18.52 -1.11
N ARG A 20 -41.60 19.25 -0.49
CA ARG A 20 -42.30 18.81 0.75
C ARG A 20 -43.23 17.66 0.46
N GLU A 21 -44.06 17.81 -0.57
CA GLU A 21 -45.06 16.83 -0.98
C GLU A 21 -44.43 15.46 -1.28
N HIS A 22 -43.19 15.43 -1.75
CA HIS A 22 -42.46 14.20 -2.09
C HIS A 22 -41.36 13.82 -1.08
N ASN A 23 -41.29 14.47 0.09
CA ASN A 23 -40.28 14.20 1.14
C ASN A 23 -38.81 14.31 0.66
N LEU A 24 -38.53 15.22 -0.28
CA LEU A 24 -37.21 15.34 -0.93
C LEU A 24 -36.27 16.37 -0.27
N HIS A 25 -36.69 17.02 0.82
CA HIS A 25 -35.87 18.01 1.52
C HIS A 25 -34.47 17.54 1.90
N PRO A 26 -34.24 16.31 2.39
CA PRO A 26 -32.89 15.85 2.73
C PRO A 26 -31.91 15.88 1.55
N TYR A 27 -32.43 15.71 0.33
CA TYR A 27 -31.66 15.66 -0.92
C TYR A 27 -31.45 17.04 -1.56
N ALA A 28 -32.09 18.09 -1.04
CA ALA A 28 -32.02 19.43 -1.61
C ALA A 28 -30.92 20.31 -0.96
N LEU A 29 -30.24 21.11 -1.78
CA LEU A 29 -29.44 22.26 -1.37
C LEU A 29 -30.16 23.53 -1.82
N SER A 30 -30.45 24.43 -0.88
CA SER A 30 -31.15 25.69 -1.16
C SER A 30 -30.29 26.88 -0.72
N PRO A 31 -29.97 27.83 -1.61
CA PRO A 31 -29.25 29.04 -1.22
C PRO A 31 -30.07 29.90 -0.25
N ASP A 32 -31.41 29.86 -0.28
CA ASP A 32 -32.24 30.60 0.68
C ASP A 32 -32.13 30.03 2.10
N CYS A 33 -32.10 28.69 2.25
CA CYS A 33 -31.81 28.05 3.52
C CYS A 33 -30.41 28.41 4.03
N LEU A 34 -29.41 28.40 3.15
CA LEU A 34 -28.04 28.78 3.50
C LEU A 34 -27.94 30.26 3.92
N ARG A 35 -28.66 31.18 3.26
CA ARG A 35 -28.73 32.59 3.66
C ARG A 35 -29.30 32.75 5.05
N LEU A 36 -30.40 32.06 5.37
CA LEU A 36 -31.04 32.10 6.68
C LEU A 36 -30.17 31.49 7.80
N MET A 37 -29.31 30.53 7.48
CA MET A 37 -28.30 30.03 8.41
C MET A 37 -27.14 31.00 8.59
N ALA A 38 -26.76 31.72 7.53
CA ALA A 38 -25.66 32.68 7.57
C ALA A 38 -26.02 33.99 8.29
N SER A 39 -27.28 34.42 8.22
CA SER A 39 -27.79 35.57 8.96
C SER A 39 -29.32 35.54 9.09
N ALA A 40 -29.80 36.14 10.19
CA ALA A 40 -31.24 36.34 10.39
C ALA A 40 -31.84 37.25 9.29
N PRO A 41 -33.15 37.15 9.02
CA PRO A 41 -33.85 38.10 8.17
C PRO A 41 -33.62 39.55 8.61
N ILE A 42 -33.50 40.46 7.65
CA ILE A 42 -33.36 41.89 7.90
C ILE A 42 -34.68 42.59 7.63
N MET A 43 -34.95 43.65 8.39
CA MET A 43 -36.13 44.49 8.21
C MET A 43 -35.76 45.68 7.33
N LEU A 44 -36.48 45.87 6.23
CA LEU A 44 -36.32 47.00 5.31
C LEU A 44 -37.64 47.77 5.14
N PRO A 45 -37.59 49.09 4.89
CA PRO A 45 -38.77 49.84 4.50
C PRO A 45 -39.30 49.33 3.14
N THR A 46 -40.61 49.16 3.01
CA THR A 46 -41.24 48.61 1.81
C THR A 46 -41.04 49.56 0.61
N PRO A 47 -40.50 49.12 -0.55
CA PRO A 47 -40.30 50.00 -1.68
C PRO A 47 -41.62 50.14 -2.46
N ASN A 48 -42.46 51.09 -2.05
CA ASN A 48 -43.29 51.93 -2.92
C ASN A 48 -44.13 52.91 -2.10
N THR A 49 -43.53 54.04 -1.74
CA THR A 49 -44.25 55.32 -1.74
C THR A 49 -43.25 56.42 -2.09
N LEU A 50 -42.96 56.57 -3.40
CA LEU A 50 -42.46 57.83 -3.94
C LEU A 50 -43.50 58.98 -3.83
N HIS A 51 -44.67 58.70 -3.23
CA HIS A 51 -45.67 59.68 -2.80
C HIS A 51 -46.23 59.35 -1.40
N ALA A 52 -45.38 59.28 -0.37
CA ALA A 52 -45.87 59.27 1.01
C ALA A 52 -46.22 60.71 1.44
N SER A 53 -47.50 60.99 1.67
CA SER A 53 -47.89 62.13 2.49
C SER A 53 -47.26 62.01 3.89
N PRO A 54 -46.99 63.11 4.61
CA PRO A 54 -46.23 63.11 5.87
C PRO A 54 -46.88 62.34 7.05
N THR A 55 -48.00 61.65 6.81
CA THR A 55 -48.85 61.04 7.83
C THR A 55 -49.03 59.53 7.68
N GLN A 56 -48.36 58.86 6.74
CA GLN A 56 -48.48 57.41 6.55
C GLN A 56 -47.33 56.64 7.21
N LYS A 57 -47.67 55.67 8.07
CA LYS A 57 -46.71 54.72 8.68
C LYS A 57 -45.95 54.00 7.57
N VAL A 58 -44.63 54.07 7.61
CA VAL A 58 -43.75 53.30 6.72
C VAL A 58 -43.91 51.82 7.07
N ASP A 59 -44.60 51.06 6.22
CA ASP A 59 -44.68 49.61 6.40
C ASP A 59 -43.27 49.02 6.24
N SER A 60 -42.87 48.19 7.21
CA SER A 60 -41.59 47.50 7.22
C SER A 60 -41.79 46.05 6.80
N SER A 61 -40.93 45.56 5.92
CA SER A 61 -40.94 44.19 5.43
C SER A 61 -39.67 43.47 5.89
N TYR A 62 -39.83 42.27 6.43
CA TYR A 62 -38.67 41.39 6.62
C TYR A 62 -38.32 40.79 5.26
N ILE A 63 -37.03 40.67 4.96
CA ILE A 63 -36.50 39.97 3.78
C ILE A 63 -35.31 39.08 4.16
N ILE A 64 -35.03 38.06 3.35
CA ILE A 64 -33.78 37.31 3.44
C ILE A 64 -32.61 38.25 3.13
N ASN A 65 -31.62 38.27 4.02
CA ASN A 65 -30.43 39.10 3.86
C ASN A 65 -29.55 38.59 2.70
N GLN A 66 -29.30 39.45 1.71
CA GLN A 66 -28.51 39.14 0.51
C GLN A 66 -27.03 39.54 0.63
N ALA A 67 -26.59 40.18 1.73
CA ALA A 67 -25.23 40.70 1.87
C ALA A 67 -24.13 39.63 1.75
N ASN A 68 -24.45 38.38 2.11
CA ASN A 68 -23.52 37.25 2.08
C ASN A 68 -23.62 36.37 0.81
N ASP A 69 -24.29 36.83 -0.24
CA ASP A 69 -24.65 36.00 -1.41
C ASP A 69 -23.45 35.25 -2.02
N LYS A 70 -22.33 35.93 -2.25
CA LYS A 70 -21.10 35.32 -2.78
C LYS A 70 -20.58 34.18 -1.90
N ARG A 71 -20.63 34.34 -0.57
CA ARG A 71 -20.19 33.33 0.39
C ARG A 71 -21.16 32.16 0.47
N VAL A 72 -22.46 32.43 0.37
CA VAL A 72 -23.51 31.41 0.33
C VAL A 72 -23.37 30.52 -0.90
N TRP A 73 -23.19 31.10 -2.09
CA TRP A 73 -23.00 30.31 -3.31
C TRP A 73 -21.71 29.49 -3.27
N LYS A 74 -20.62 30.06 -2.74
CA LYS A 74 -19.38 29.30 -2.51
C LYS A 74 -19.64 28.07 -1.64
N MET A 75 -20.31 28.25 -0.50
CA MET A 75 -20.68 27.15 0.41
C MET A 75 -21.62 26.14 -0.24
N LEU A 76 -22.57 26.58 -1.08
CA LEU A 76 -23.45 25.68 -1.83
C LEU A 76 -22.65 24.77 -2.75
N PHE A 77 -21.68 25.31 -3.49
CA PHE A 77 -20.84 24.51 -4.39
C PHE A 77 -19.89 23.58 -3.63
N GLU A 78 -19.35 24.00 -2.48
CA GLU A 78 -18.56 23.12 -1.59
C GLU A 78 -19.41 21.92 -1.10
N LEU A 79 -20.65 22.17 -0.66
CA LEU A 79 -21.57 21.10 -0.23
C LEU A 79 -21.99 20.20 -1.40
N LEU A 80 -22.24 20.80 -2.57
CA LEU A 80 -22.59 20.06 -3.78
C LEU A 80 -21.45 19.11 -4.17
N GLU A 81 -20.21 19.58 -4.15
CA GLU A 81 -19.04 18.77 -4.47
C GLU A 81 -18.89 17.59 -3.48
N LEU A 82 -19.08 17.82 -2.18
CA LEU A 82 -19.06 16.75 -1.16
C LEU A 82 -20.11 15.66 -1.43
N ARG A 83 -21.34 16.04 -1.79
CA ARG A 83 -22.41 15.10 -2.18
C ARG A 83 -22.08 14.40 -3.49
N MET A 84 -21.56 15.15 -4.47
CA MET A 84 -21.19 14.61 -5.77
C MET A 84 -20.09 13.55 -5.69
N ALA A 85 -19.06 13.80 -4.88
CA ALA A 85 -17.96 12.88 -4.62
C ALA A 85 -18.41 11.55 -3.99
N ARG A 86 -19.55 11.55 -3.28
CA ARG A 86 -20.17 10.34 -2.71
C ARG A 86 -21.14 9.66 -3.67
N GLY A 87 -21.49 10.30 -4.77
CA GLY A 87 -22.46 9.78 -5.71
C GLY A 87 -23.91 9.93 -5.25
N ASP A 88 -24.20 10.90 -4.37
CA ASP A 88 -25.52 11.16 -3.78
C ASP A 88 -26.45 11.88 -4.77
N PHE A 89 -27.71 11.44 -4.86
CA PHE A 89 -28.74 12.21 -5.55
C PHE A 89 -28.90 13.58 -4.88
N THR A 90 -28.77 14.64 -5.68
CA THR A 90 -28.79 16.01 -5.17
C THR A 90 -29.72 16.88 -6.01
N ILE A 91 -30.55 17.66 -5.32
CA ILE A 91 -31.46 18.64 -5.91
C ILE A 91 -30.95 20.04 -5.57
N ILE A 92 -30.94 20.96 -6.52
CA ILE A 92 -30.68 22.37 -6.25
C ILE A 92 -32.01 23.14 -6.28
N ASP A 93 -32.53 23.47 -5.09
CA ASP A 93 -33.71 24.32 -4.92
C ASP A 93 -33.30 25.80 -4.99
N ALA A 94 -33.02 26.25 -6.21
CA ALA A 94 -32.74 27.64 -6.51
C ALA A 94 -33.65 28.15 -7.63
N THR A 95 -33.70 29.47 -7.79
CA THR A 95 -34.52 30.13 -8.80
C THR A 95 -33.71 30.29 -10.09
N HIS A 96 -33.52 29.19 -10.85
CA HIS A 96 -32.85 29.25 -12.15
C HIS A 96 -33.78 29.88 -13.19
N THR A 97 -33.40 31.03 -13.73
CA THR A 97 -34.16 31.78 -14.76
C THR A 97 -33.33 32.10 -16.00
N SER A 98 -32.10 31.60 -16.09
CA SER A 98 -31.23 31.81 -17.25
C SER A 98 -30.38 30.57 -17.52
N LEU A 99 -29.94 30.42 -18.78
CA LEU A 99 -29.02 29.36 -19.18
C LEU A 99 -27.66 29.47 -18.48
N GLN A 100 -27.18 30.68 -18.23
CA GLN A 100 -25.91 30.91 -17.52
C GLN A 100 -25.96 30.37 -16.09
N ALA A 101 -27.11 30.48 -15.41
CA ALA A 101 -27.27 29.93 -14.07
C ALA A 101 -27.20 28.40 -14.06
N LEU A 102 -27.73 27.72 -15.10
CA LEU A 102 -27.62 26.27 -15.24
C LEU A 102 -26.19 25.83 -15.62
N ARG A 103 -25.48 26.64 -16.42
CA ARG A 103 -24.09 26.38 -16.83
C ARG A 103 -23.11 26.29 -15.67
N ALA A 104 -23.43 26.91 -14.52
CA ALA A 104 -22.56 26.92 -13.35
C ALA A 104 -22.28 25.51 -12.77
N TYR A 105 -23.13 24.52 -13.05
CA TYR A 105 -22.99 23.16 -12.50
C TYR A 105 -22.26 22.17 -13.42
N GLU A 106 -21.97 22.57 -14.66
CA GLU A 106 -21.53 21.64 -15.72
C GLU A 106 -20.18 21.01 -15.44
N SER A 107 -19.21 21.82 -15.00
CA SER A 107 -17.86 21.36 -14.71
C SER A 107 -17.84 20.30 -13.60
N LEU A 108 -18.59 20.54 -12.52
CA LEU A 108 -18.73 19.57 -11.43
C LEU A 108 -19.48 18.32 -11.89
N ALA A 109 -20.59 18.48 -12.61
CA ALA A 109 -21.36 17.34 -13.10
C ALA A 109 -20.52 16.45 -14.03
N GLN A 110 -19.73 17.04 -14.93
CA GLN A 110 -18.81 16.31 -15.79
C GLN A 110 -17.73 15.60 -14.97
N SER A 111 -17.08 16.31 -14.03
CA SER A 111 -15.99 15.78 -13.20
C SER A 111 -16.38 14.54 -12.39
N TYR A 112 -17.64 14.50 -11.92
CA TYR A 112 -18.18 13.41 -11.10
C TYR A 112 -19.13 12.46 -11.86
N ARG A 113 -19.30 12.64 -13.18
CA ARG A 113 -20.18 11.83 -14.07
C ARG A 113 -21.66 11.87 -13.69
N TYR A 114 -22.18 13.05 -13.36
CA TYR A 114 -23.59 13.29 -13.09
C TYR A 114 -24.36 13.62 -14.36
N ARG A 115 -25.55 13.03 -14.48
CA ARG A 115 -26.56 13.49 -15.45
C ARG A 115 -27.32 14.66 -14.86
N ILE A 116 -27.49 15.72 -15.64
CA ILE A 116 -28.24 16.90 -15.23
C ILE A 116 -29.67 16.81 -15.77
N PHE A 117 -30.64 16.86 -14.87
CA PHE A 117 -32.05 17.01 -15.20
C PHE A 117 -32.53 18.39 -14.74
N VAL A 118 -33.46 18.98 -15.48
CA VAL A 118 -34.07 20.25 -15.13
C VAL A 118 -35.54 20.03 -14.81
N LEU A 119 -35.93 20.24 -13.55
CA LEU A 119 -37.33 20.18 -13.14
C LEU A 119 -37.98 21.54 -13.40
N ASP A 120 -38.86 21.59 -14.40
CA ASP A 120 -39.32 22.83 -14.99
C ASP A 120 -40.72 23.25 -14.50
N PHE A 121 -40.77 24.38 -13.79
CA PHE A 121 -42.00 25.04 -13.32
C PHE A 121 -42.31 26.31 -14.13
N SER A 122 -41.76 26.43 -15.34
CA SER A 122 -41.91 27.64 -16.15
C SER A 122 -43.32 27.87 -16.69
N ASP A 123 -44.17 26.84 -16.72
CA ASP A 123 -45.57 26.93 -17.18
C ASP A 123 -46.48 27.67 -16.19
N VAL A 124 -46.03 27.86 -14.94
CA VAL A 124 -46.83 28.57 -13.93
C VAL A 124 -46.84 30.05 -14.25
N SER A 125 -48.02 30.57 -14.60
CA SER A 125 -48.18 31.96 -15.04
C SER A 125 -47.74 32.98 -13.97
N LEU A 126 -47.29 34.15 -14.42
CA LEU A 126 -46.87 35.24 -13.55
C LEU A 126 -47.99 35.68 -12.60
N GLU A 127 -49.24 35.67 -13.06
CA GLU A 127 -50.43 35.99 -12.24
C GLU A 127 -50.59 35.03 -11.05
N ILE A 128 -50.44 33.73 -11.28
CA ILE A 128 -50.49 32.71 -10.21
C ILE A 128 -49.32 32.91 -9.26
N VAL A 129 -48.12 33.18 -9.78
CA VAL A 129 -46.91 33.46 -8.99
C VAL A 129 -47.11 34.68 -8.09
N LYS A 130 -47.63 35.79 -8.62
CA LYS A 130 -47.92 37.02 -7.85
C LYS A 130 -48.92 36.75 -6.73
N LYS A 131 -50.04 36.06 -7.03
CA LYS A 131 -51.05 35.68 -6.02
C LYS A 131 -50.45 34.82 -4.90
N ARG A 132 -49.64 33.82 -5.25
CA ARG A 132 -48.97 32.94 -4.26
C ARG A 132 -47.90 33.70 -3.47
N ASN A 133 -47.20 34.64 -4.09
CA ASN A 133 -46.20 35.47 -3.42
C ASN A 133 -46.83 36.45 -2.43
N TYR A 134 -48.00 37.02 -2.75
CA TYR A 134 -48.80 37.81 -1.82
C TYR A 134 -49.28 36.95 -0.63
N ALA A 135 -49.79 35.74 -0.86
CA ALA A 135 -50.14 34.85 0.25
C ALA A 135 -48.95 34.54 1.17
N ARG A 136 -47.74 34.40 0.61
CA ARG A 136 -46.49 34.24 1.38
C ARG A 136 -46.13 35.47 2.21
N SER A 137 -46.45 36.68 1.76
CA SER A 137 -46.14 37.88 2.53
C SER A 137 -46.91 37.93 3.85
N LEU A 138 -48.12 37.33 3.88
CA LEU A 138 -48.97 37.24 5.07
C LEU A 138 -48.49 36.18 6.07
N THR A 139 -47.95 35.04 5.60
CA THR A 139 -47.62 33.89 6.46
C THR A 139 -46.13 33.74 6.75
N ALA A 140 -45.27 34.24 5.87
CA ALA A 140 -43.81 34.12 5.95
C ALA A 140 -43.16 35.29 5.19
N SER A 141 -43.38 36.51 5.70
CA SER A 141 -43.04 37.79 5.04
C SER A 141 -41.62 37.83 4.44
N HIS A 142 -40.62 37.31 5.16
CA HIS A 142 -39.22 37.24 4.69
C HIS A 142 -38.99 36.44 3.41
N LYS A 143 -39.91 35.56 3.00
CA LYS A 143 -39.83 34.76 1.77
C LYS A 143 -40.53 35.41 0.57
N ALA A 144 -41.25 36.51 0.77
CA ALA A 144 -41.91 37.22 -0.31
C ALA A 144 -40.87 38.03 -1.11
N VAL A 145 -41.04 38.05 -2.43
CA VAL A 145 -40.14 38.78 -3.35
C VAL A 145 -40.91 39.97 -3.95
N PRO A 146 -40.32 41.18 -4.03
CA PRO A 146 -40.96 42.33 -4.69
C PRO A 146 -41.45 42.02 -6.12
N GLU A 147 -42.61 42.54 -6.50
CA GLU A 147 -43.22 42.24 -7.81
C GLU A 147 -42.35 42.66 -8.99
N SER A 148 -41.67 43.81 -8.90
CA SER A 148 -40.73 44.28 -9.94
C SER A 148 -39.58 43.29 -10.19
N ILE A 149 -39.13 42.59 -9.15
CA ILE A 149 -38.12 41.53 -9.27
C ILE A 149 -38.74 40.28 -9.92
N LEU A 150 -39.98 39.91 -9.57
CA LEU A 150 -40.69 38.79 -10.20
C LEU A 150 -40.90 39.01 -11.70
N GLU A 151 -41.28 40.22 -12.10
CA GLU A 151 -41.44 40.61 -13.52
C GLU A 151 -40.10 40.54 -14.27
N SER A 152 -39.02 41.06 -13.68
CA SER A 152 -37.66 40.94 -14.23
C SER A 152 -37.21 39.48 -14.36
N MET A 153 -37.52 38.63 -13.38
CA MET A 153 -37.23 37.20 -13.43
C MET A 153 -38.07 36.48 -14.49
N ALA A 154 -39.35 36.86 -14.65
CA ALA A 154 -40.26 36.30 -15.65
C ALA A 154 -39.76 36.60 -17.06
N LYS A 155 -39.34 37.85 -17.32
CA LYS A 155 -38.73 38.24 -18.60
C LYS A 155 -37.49 37.40 -18.91
N ARG A 156 -36.55 37.29 -17.96
CA ARG A 156 -35.34 36.45 -18.14
C ARG A 156 -35.67 34.97 -18.41
N LEU A 157 -36.69 34.44 -17.75
CA LEU A 157 -37.14 33.07 -17.96
C LEU A 157 -37.76 32.87 -19.35
N GLN A 158 -38.53 33.83 -19.85
CA GLN A 158 -39.06 33.85 -21.21
C GLN A 158 -37.93 33.92 -22.26
N ASP A 159 -36.95 34.82 -22.05
CA ASP A 159 -35.79 34.99 -22.92
C ASP A 159 -34.92 33.71 -23.00
N SER A 160 -35.03 32.82 -22.01
CA SER A 160 -34.32 31.55 -21.93
C SER A 160 -35.25 30.33 -22.04
N SER A 161 -36.37 30.47 -22.74
CA SER A 161 -37.41 29.44 -22.90
C SER A 161 -36.89 28.13 -23.48
N ALA A 162 -36.05 28.18 -24.52
CA ALA A 162 -35.44 27.02 -25.13
C ALA A 162 -34.12 26.63 -24.44
N LEU A 163 -34.06 25.42 -23.88
CA LEU A 163 -32.83 24.84 -23.32
C LEU A 163 -32.14 23.93 -24.36
N PRO A 164 -30.79 23.88 -24.38
CA PRO A 164 -30.05 22.94 -25.23
C PRO A 164 -30.42 21.48 -24.96
N SER A 165 -30.35 20.63 -25.99
CA SER A 165 -30.72 19.19 -25.95
C SER A 165 -30.01 18.36 -24.88
N ARG A 166 -28.86 18.82 -24.38
CA ARG A 166 -28.11 18.20 -23.29
C ARG A 166 -28.77 18.32 -21.91
N TYR A 167 -29.77 19.18 -21.75
CA TYR A 167 -30.60 19.22 -20.54
C TYR A 167 -31.87 18.40 -20.77
N THR A 168 -32.08 17.37 -19.97
CA THR A 168 -33.35 16.65 -19.97
C THR A 168 -34.36 17.41 -19.10
N LEU A 169 -35.39 17.97 -19.71
CA LEU A 169 -36.46 18.64 -18.99
C LEU A 169 -37.45 17.61 -18.44
N LEU A 170 -37.79 17.76 -17.18
CA LEU A 170 -38.80 16.99 -16.48
C LEU A 170 -39.90 17.93 -16.00
N LYS A 171 -41.16 17.50 -16.14
CA LYS A 171 -42.30 18.20 -15.52
C LYS A 171 -42.59 17.60 -14.14
N PRO A 172 -43.12 18.39 -13.18
CA PRO A 172 -43.37 17.94 -11.80
C PRO A 172 -44.15 16.62 -11.68
N GLU A 173 -45.13 16.40 -12.57
CA GLU A 173 -46.00 15.23 -12.61
C GLU A 173 -45.32 13.95 -13.11
N SER A 174 -44.28 14.05 -13.95
CA SER A 174 -43.61 12.90 -14.57
C SER A 174 -42.17 12.69 -14.06
N ALA A 175 -41.69 13.57 -13.19
CA ALA A 175 -40.30 13.58 -12.74
C ALA A 175 -39.86 12.25 -12.10
N PHE A 176 -40.68 11.67 -11.21
CA PHE A 176 -40.32 10.43 -10.53
C PHE A 176 -40.29 9.22 -11.47
N GLU A 177 -41.20 9.14 -12.43
CA GLU A 177 -41.21 8.05 -13.41
C GLU A 177 -39.89 7.98 -14.19
N HIS A 178 -39.32 9.15 -14.51
CA HIS A 178 -38.05 9.27 -15.23
C HIS A 178 -36.82 9.07 -14.35
N LEU A 179 -36.93 9.41 -13.06
CA LEU A 179 -35.81 9.35 -12.11
C LEU A 179 -35.66 7.97 -11.44
N CYS A 180 -36.74 7.20 -11.32
CA CYS A 180 -36.72 5.86 -10.74
C CYS A 180 -35.95 4.87 -11.61
N LEU A 181 -34.99 4.16 -11.00
CA LEU A 181 -34.28 3.08 -11.68
C LEU A 181 -35.19 1.84 -11.75
N LYS A 182 -35.64 1.50 -12.96
CA LYS A 182 -36.44 0.30 -13.21
C LYS A 182 -35.53 -0.89 -13.57
N PRO A 183 -35.89 -2.13 -13.17
CA PRO A 183 -35.11 -3.29 -13.56
C PRO A 183 -35.25 -3.53 -15.07
N ILE A 184 -34.15 -3.92 -15.72
CA ILE A 184 -34.13 -4.25 -17.15
C ILE A 184 -34.61 -5.69 -17.32
N ASP A 185 -35.45 -5.97 -18.31
CA ASP A 185 -35.81 -7.35 -18.66
C ASP A 185 -34.67 -8.02 -19.46
N LEU A 186 -34.14 -9.12 -18.93
CA LEU A 186 -33.08 -9.91 -19.56
C LEU A 186 -33.55 -11.31 -19.99
N ASN A 187 -34.85 -11.59 -20.02
CA ASN A 187 -35.40 -12.90 -20.43
C ASN A 187 -35.10 -13.29 -21.89
N ALA A 188 -34.60 -12.36 -22.72
CA ALA A 188 -34.16 -12.67 -24.08
C ALA A 188 -32.82 -13.43 -24.13
N TYR A 189 -32.04 -13.44 -23.05
CA TYR A 189 -30.75 -14.13 -22.96
C TYR A 189 -30.93 -15.54 -22.39
N THR A 190 -30.07 -16.48 -22.79
CA THR A 190 -30.12 -17.86 -22.30
C THR A 190 -29.54 -18.02 -20.89
N ALA A 191 -28.61 -17.14 -20.52
CA ALA A 191 -27.91 -17.16 -19.25
C ALA A 191 -27.38 -15.77 -18.87
N ILE A 192 -27.31 -15.49 -17.56
CA ILE A 192 -26.73 -14.27 -17.00
C ILE A 192 -25.53 -14.64 -16.13
N HIS A 193 -24.34 -14.21 -16.54
CA HIS A 193 -23.07 -14.47 -15.88
C HIS A 193 -22.73 -13.29 -14.96
N HIS A 194 -22.34 -13.60 -13.74
CA HIS A 194 -21.86 -12.64 -12.76
C HIS A 194 -20.42 -13.02 -12.42
N ILE A 195 -19.49 -12.10 -12.65
CA ILE A 195 -18.05 -12.34 -12.51
C ILE A 195 -17.56 -11.41 -11.40
N GLY A 196 -16.99 -11.99 -10.35
CA GLY A 196 -16.49 -11.27 -9.17
C GLY A 196 -15.23 -10.45 -9.43
N ASP A 197 -14.55 -10.12 -8.35
CA ASP A 197 -13.34 -9.31 -8.36
C ASP A 197 -12.21 -10.04 -9.11
N ILE A 198 -11.47 -9.29 -9.95
CA ILE A 198 -10.49 -9.86 -10.89
C ILE A 198 -9.06 -9.52 -10.47
N HIS A 199 -8.83 -8.32 -9.97
CA HIS A 199 -7.54 -7.84 -9.48
C HIS A 199 -6.36 -8.17 -10.41
N GLY A 200 -6.48 -7.88 -11.71
CA GLY A 200 -5.44 -8.15 -12.69
C GLY A 200 -5.15 -9.64 -12.96
N CYS A 201 -6.02 -10.57 -12.57
CA CYS A 201 -5.84 -12.02 -12.78
C CYS A 201 -6.51 -12.49 -14.08
N ILE A 202 -6.04 -11.97 -15.21
CA ILE A 202 -6.57 -12.28 -16.56
C ILE A 202 -6.66 -13.78 -16.87
N GLU A 203 -5.66 -14.57 -16.48
CA GLU A 203 -5.62 -16.01 -16.77
C GLU A 203 -6.82 -16.75 -16.17
N SER A 204 -7.24 -16.38 -14.95
CA SER A 204 -8.45 -16.93 -14.32
C SER A 204 -9.72 -16.51 -15.06
N VAL A 205 -9.78 -15.28 -15.58
CA VAL A 205 -10.92 -14.79 -16.37
C VAL A 205 -11.05 -15.56 -17.67
N ILE A 206 -9.96 -15.75 -18.40
CA ILE A 206 -9.96 -16.49 -19.67
C ILE A 206 -10.36 -17.94 -19.43
N GLU A 207 -9.84 -18.56 -18.38
CA GLU A 207 -10.21 -19.92 -18.03
C GLU A 207 -11.70 -20.07 -17.70
N TYR A 208 -12.23 -19.14 -16.90
CA TYR A 208 -13.67 -19.10 -16.61
C TYR A 208 -14.50 -18.94 -17.89
N LEU A 209 -14.11 -18.03 -18.80
CA LEU A 209 -14.84 -17.80 -20.04
C LEU A 209 -14.87 -19.07 -20.91
N LEU A 210 -13.73 -19.76 -21.08
CA LEU A 210 -13.70 -21.04 -21.80
C LEU A 210 -14.56 -22.11 -21.11
N TYR A 211 -14.51 -22.18 -19.79
CA TYR A 211 -15.28 -23.13 -19.00
C TYR A 211 -16.79 -22.90 -19.13
N SER A 212 -17.21 -21.64 -19.25
CA SER A 212 -18.62 -21.27 -19.37
C SER A 212 -19.31 -21.86 -20.61
N PHE A 213 -18.59 -22.01 -21.73
CA PHE A 213 -19.11 -22.70 -22.93
C PHE A 213 -19.47 -24.15 -22.62
N ILE A 214 -18.57 -24.87 -21.94
CA ILE A 214 -18.79 -26.28 -21.58
C ILE A 214 -20.00 -26.40 -20.65
N LEU A 215 -20.10 -25.52 -19.64
CA LEU A 215 -21.25 -25.52 -18.74
C LEU A 215 -22.56 -25.25 -19.48
N GLU A 216 -22.54 -24.49 -20.56
CA GLU A 216 -23.70 -24.20 -21.41
C GLU A 216 -23.89 -25.22 -22.55
N ALA A 217 -23.18 -26.36 -22.51
CA ALA A 217 -23.20 -27.41 -23.52
C ALA A 217 -22.82 -26.92 -24.93
N ARG A 218 -21.81 -26.05 -25.01
CA ARG A 218 -21.27 -25.45 -26.24
C ARG A 218 -19.79 -25.79 -26.41
N THR A 219 -19.35 -25.72 -27.66
CA THR A 219 -17.93 -25.87 -28.01
C THR A 219 -17.20 -24.55 -27.74
N PRO A 220 -16.13 -24.55 -26.91
CA PRO A 220 -15.34 -23.36 -26.68
C PRO A 220 -14.53 -22.97 -27.94
N PRO A 221 -14.26 -21.67 -28.16
CA PRO A 221 -13.47 -21.20 -29.31
C PRO A 221 -12.01 -21.70 -29.28
N TYR A 222 -11.48 -21.97 -28.10
CA TYR A 222 -10.11 -22.47 -27.88
C TYR A 222 -10.16 -23.73 -27.02
N ARG A 223 -9.27 -24.69 -27.29
CA ARG A 223 -9.20 -25.94 -26.51
C ARG A 223 -8.54 -25.76 -25.16
N THR A 224 -7.62 -24.79 -25.05
CA THR A 224 -6.84 -24.56 -23.83
C THR A 224 -6.76 -23.07 -23.50
N LYS A 225 -6.59 -22.77 -22.21
CA LYS A 225 -6.31 -21.41 -21.72
C LYS A 225 -5.12 -20.77 -22.40
N GLN A 226 -4.02 -21.51 -22.58
CA GLN A 226 -2.80 -20.98 -23.19
C GLN A 226 -3.03 -20.57 -24.65
N GLN A 227 -3.74 -21.39 -25.44
CA GLN A 227 -4.10 -21.02 -26.81
C GLN A 227 -4.93 -19.74 -26.88
N ALA A 228 -5.90 -19.57 -25.98
CA ALA A 228 -6.70 -18.35 -25.90
C ALA A 228 -5.83 -17.13 -25.52
N LEU A 229 -4.97 -17.25 -24.52
CA LEU A 229 -4.05 -16.19 -24.10
C LEU A 229 -3.08 -15.80 -25.22
N ASP A 230 -2.51 -16.78 -25.93
CA ASP A 230 -1.60 -16.54 -27.04
C ASP A 230 -2.31 -15.80 -28.18
N ALA A 231 -3.53 -16.22 -28.54
CA ALA A 231 -4.33 -15.53 -29.57
C ALA A 231 -4.67 -14.08 -29.16
N LEU A 232 -5.04 -13.85 -27.90
CA LEU A 232 -5.29 -12.51 -27.38
C LEU A 232 -4.04 -11.63 -27.43
N ARG A 233 -2.90 -12.13 -26.95
CA ARG A 233 -1.63 -11.39 -26.91
C ARG A 233 -1.09 -11.10 -28.31
N GLN A 234 -1.13 -12.08 -29.21
CA GLN A 234 -0.68 -11.91 -30.61
C GLN A 234 -1.53 -10.91 -31.39
N SER A 235 -2.85 -10.86 -31.11
CA SER A 235 -3.75 -9.89 -31.70
C SER A 235 -3.77 -8.54 -30.96
N ASN A 236 -2.98 -8.37 -29.91
CA ASN A 236 -3.01 -7.23 -29.01
C ASN A 236 -4.44 -6.90 -28.53
N PHE A 237 -5.18 -7.93 -28.10
CA PHE A 237 -6.56 -7.86 -27.64
C PHE A 237 -7.52 -7.25 -28.67
N ALA A 238 -7.34 -7.56 -29.96
CA ALA A 238 -8.27 -7.15 -31.02
C ALA A 238 -9.70 -7.57 -30.67
N LYS A 239 -10.66 -6.68 -30.97
CA LYS A 239 -12.06 -6.83 -30.59
C LYS A 239 -12.64 -8.16 -31.05
N GLU A 240 -12.40 -8.54 -32.29
CA GLU A 240 -12.93 -9.75 -32.91
C GLU A 240 -12.43 -11.02 -32.22
N ILE A 241 -11.20 -11.02 -31.72
CA ILE A 241 -10.60 -12.15 -30.98
C ILE A 241 -11.16 -12.19 -29.56
N CYS A 242 -11.24 -11.05 -28.88
CA CYS A 242 -11.84 -10.94 -27.55
C CYS A 242 -13.28 -11.44 -27.54
N LEU A 243 -14.10 -11.07 -28.53
CA LEU A 243 -15.51 -11.43 -28.60
C LEU A 243 -15.77 -12.93 -28.80
N GLN A 244 -14.80 -13.70 -29.30
CA GLN A 244 -14.96 -15.16 -29.40
C GLN A 244 -15.16 -15.82 -28.03
N LEU A 245 -14.66 -15.22 -26.96
CA LEU A 245 -14.78 -15.71 -25.59
C LEU A 245 -16.14 -15.40 -24.94
N PHE A 246 -17.02 -14.66 -25.63
CA PHE A 246 -18.33 -14.27 -25.11
C PHE A 246 -19.42 -14.78 -26.03
N HIS A 247 -20.27 -15.68 -25.52
CA HIS A 247 -21.41 -16.15 -26.29
C HIS A 247 -22.48 -15.06 -26.46
N PRO A 248 -22.99 -14.81 -27.69
CA PRO A 248 -23.89 -13.69 -27.97
C PRO A 248 -25.28 -13.80 -27.33
N THR A 249 -25.71 -15.02 -26.98
CA THR A 249 -27.00 -15.25 -26.28
C THR A 249 -26.88 -15.19 -24.76
N SER A 250 -25.68 -14.96 -24.22
CA SER A 250 -25.46 -14.83 -22.78
C SER A 250 -25.18 -13.37 -22.43
N TYR A 251 -25.61 -12.95 -21.24
CA TYR A 251 -25.34 -11.62 -20.69
C TYR A 251 -24.25 -11.70 -19.62
N TYR A 252 -23.30 -10.77 -19.61
CA TYR A 252 -22.16 -10.80 -18.69
C TYR A 252 -22.10 -9.53 -17.84
N ILE A 253 -22.09 -9.71 -16.53
CA ILE A 253 -22.00 -8.67 -15.52
C ILE A 253 -20.68 -8.85 -14.77
N PHE A 254 -19.79 -7.89 -14.93
CA PHE A 254 -18.52 -7.81 -14.23
C PHE A 254 -18.69 -6.90 -13.01
N LEU A 255 -18.36 -7.36 -11.81
CA LEU A 255 -18.76 -6.71 -10.55
C LEU A 255 -17.80 -5.62 -10.04
N GLY A 256 -16.66 -5.41 -10.69
CA GLY A 256 -15.68 -4.38 -10.35
C GLY A 256 -14.31 -4.94 -9.98
N ASP A 257 -13.45 -4.09 -9.45
CA ASP A 257 -12.10 -4.42 -8.97
C ASP A 257 -11.31 -5.23 -10.02
N TYR A 258 -11.17 -4.63 -11.20
CA TYR A 258 -10.54 -5.23 -12.38
C TYR A 258 -9.02 -5.26 -12.30
N ILE A 259 -8.47 -4.29 -11.59
CA ILE A 259 -7.05 -3.94 -11.57
C ILE A 259 -6.49 -4.03 -10.15
N ASP A 260 -5.19 -3.74 -10.04
CA ASP A 260 -4.39 -3.79 -8.82
C ASP A 260 -4.21 -5.19 -8.24
N ARG A 261 -3.18 -5.32 -7.40
CA ARG A 261 -2.77 -6.50 -6.63
C ARG A 261 -2.23 -7.66 -7.46
N GLY A 262 -2.89 -8.07 -8.55
CA GLY A 262 -2.38 -9.09 -9.46
C GLY A 262 -1.31 -8.55 -10.44
N VAL A 263 -1.01 -9.38 -11.44
CA VAL A 263 0.13 -9.22 -12.36
C VAL A 263 -0.26 -8.85 -13.78
N GLY A 264 -1.54 -8.88 -14.13
CA GLY A 264 -2.05 -8.68 -15.48
C GLY A 264 -3.05 -7.52 -15.60
N SER A 265 -2.88 -6.44 -14.84
CA SER A 265 -3.80 -5.29 -14.87
C SER A 265 -3.95 -4.70 -16.29
N GLY A 266 -2.84 -4.64 -17.05
CA GLY A 266 -2.83 -4.21 -18.45
C GLY A 266 -3.70 -5.08 -19.36
N GLU A 267 -3.51 -6.39 -19.31
CA GLU A 267 -4.26 -7.36 -20.11
C GLU A 267 -5.76 -7.36 -19.77
N VAL A 268 -6.12 -7.21 -18.49
CA VAL A 268 -7.53 -7.07 -18.08
C VAL A 268 -8.14 -5.80 -18.68
N VAL A 269 -7.48 -4.64 -18.57
CA VAL A 269 -8.00 -3.39 -19.12
C VAL A 269 -8.11 -3.45 -20.65
N ALA A 270 -7.15 -4.08 -21.33
CA ALA A 270 -7.19 -4.30 -22.78
C ALA A 270 -8.42 -5.14 -23.20
N LEU A 271 -8.68 -6.25 -22.50
CA LEU A 271 -9.89 -7.06 -22.71
C LEU A 271 -11.16 -6.23 -22.49
N LEU A 272 -11.24 -5.48 -21.39
CA LEU A 272 -12.43 -4.69 -21.05
C LEU A 272 -12.68 -3.58 -22.09
N LEU A 273 -11.64 -2.91 -22.58
CA LEU A 273 -11.75 -1.91 -23.64
C LEU A 273 -12.29 -2.49 -24.94
N ALA A 274 -11.92 -3.72 -25.27
CA ALA A 274 -12.38 -4.41 -26.47
C ALA A 274 -13.89 -4.75 -26.43
N ILE A 275 -14.42 -5.05 -25.24
CA ILE A 275 -15.80 -5.55 -25.07
C ILE A 275 -16.80 -4.54 -24.49
N MET A 276 -16.35 -3.41 -23.94
CA MET A 276 -17.20 -2.47 -23.17
C MET A 276 -18.38 -1.86 -23.94
N GLU A 277 -18.37 -1.94 -25.29
CA GLU A 277 -19.43 -1.38 -26.14
C GLU A 277 -20.52 -2.39 -26.50
N GLU A 278 -20.32 -3.66 -26.15
CA GLU A 278 -21.27 -4.72 -26.47
C GLU A 278 -22.52 -4.65 -25.59
N ARG A 279 -23.68 -4.90 -26.21
CA ARG A 279 -24.98 -4.76 -25.54
C ARG A 279 -25.21 -5.79 -24.44
N ASN A 280 -24.57 -6.95 -24.56
CA ASN A 280 -24.65 -8.05 -23.61
C ASN A 280 -23.54 -8.01 -22.54
N ILE A 281 -22.78 -6.91 -22.46
CA ILE A 281 -21.72 -6.71 -21.45
C ILE A 281 -22.11 -5.54 -20.52
N CYS A 282 -21.98 -5.76 -19.22
CA CYS A 282 -22.20 -4.77 -18.18
C CYS A 282 -21.00 -4.73 -17.24
N LEU A 283 -20.25 -3.62 -17.26
CA LEU A 283 -19.10 -3.41 -16.39
C LEU A 283 -19.49 -2.51 -15.21
N LEU A 284 -19.41 -3.03 -13.99
CA LEU A 284 -19.64 -2.25 -12.78
C LEU A 284 -18.35 -1.56 -12.31
N GLU A 285 -18.51 -0.47 -11.57
CA GLU A 285 -17.42 0.24 -10.90
C GLU A 285 -17.17 -0.39 -9.53
N GLY A 286 -15.94 -0.86 -9.29
CA GLY A 286 -15.45 -1.22 -7.97
C GLY A 286 -14.64 -0.09 -7.34
N ASN A 287 -14.04 -0.35 -6.18
CA ASN A 287 -13.28 0.66 -5.48
C ASN A 287 -11.87 0.89 -6.05
N HIS A 288 -11.32 -0.08 -6.79
CA HIS A 288 -10.01 0.08 -7.43
C HIS A 288 -10.07 0.90 -8.72
N GLU A 289 -11.21 0.93 -9.43
CA GLU A 289 -11.37 1.71 -10.67
C GLU A 289 -11.19 3.23 -10.47
N ARG A 290 -11.27 3.72 -9.22
CA ARG A 290 -10.93 5.11 -8.88
C ARG A 290 -9.50 5.48 -9.29
N TRP A 291 -8.58 4.52 -9.36
CA TRP A 291 -7.20 4.76 -9.76
C TRP A 291 -7.08 4.97 -11.27
N LEU A 292 -7.86 4.23 -12.06
CA LEU A 292 -8.01 4.49 -13.50
C LEU A 292 -8.56 5.90 -13.75
N GLN A 293 -9.54 6.34 -12.95
CA GLN A 293 -10.07 7.70 -13.04
C GLN A 293 -8.99 8.75 -12.76
N LYS A 294 -8.23 8.59 -11.66
CA LYS A 294 -7.17 9.54 -11.28
C LYS A 294 -6.05 9.59 -12.31
N TRP A 295 -5.61 8.43 -12.79
CA TRP A 295 -4.57 8.36 -13.83
C TRP A 295 -5.05 8.98 -15.14
N GLY A 296 -6.27 8.66 -15.57
CA GLY A 296 -6.88 9.24 -16.77
C GLY A 296 -7.13 10.76 -16.71
N LYS A 297 -7.11 11.36 -15.52
CA LYS A 297 -7.17 12.82 -15.31
C LYS A 297 -5.81 13.46 -15.03
N GLU A 298 -4.73 12.68 -15.03
CA GLU A 298 -3.38 13.15 -14.64
C GLU A 298 -3.32 13.68 -13.19
N GLU A 299 -4.19 13.17 -12.31
CA GLU A 299 -4.31 13.54 -10.88
C GLU A 299 -3.66 12.50 -9.95
N LEU A 300 -2.87 11.58 -10.52
CA LEU A 300 -2.27 10.48 -9.79
C LEU A 300 -0.96 10.93 -9.12
N GLY A 301 -0.93 10.93 -7.78
CA GLY A 301 0.32 11.08 -7.02
C GLY A 301 1.03 9.75 -6.79
N ASP A 302 2.20 9.79 -6.16
CA ASP A 302 2.97 8.59 -5.82
C ASP A 302 2.19 7.69 -4.85
N ASN A 303 1.88 6.47 -5.30
CA ASN A 303 1.20 5.46 -4.51
C ASN A 303 1.46 4.06 -5.06
N GLU A 304 0.82 3.07 -4.45
CA GLU A 304 0.94 1.67 -4.86
C GLU A 304 0.47 1.43 -6.31
N PHE A 305 -0.63 2.04 -6.76
CA PHE A 305 -1.11 1.92 -8.13
C PHE A 305 -0.11 2.53 -9.14
N SER A 306 0.46 3.72 -8.85
CA SER A 306 1.47 4.34 -9.75
C SER A 306 2.75 3.52 -9.84
N THR A 307 3.12 2.85 -8.75
CA THR A 307 4.35 2.04 -8.68
C THR A 307 4.23 0.73 -9.47
N PHE A 308 3.06 0.10 -9.38
CA PHE A 308 2.87 -1.29 -9.77
C PHE A 308 1.99 -1.41 -11.01
N SER A 309 0.78 -0.86 -10.96
CA SER A 309 -0.26 -1.11 -11.96
C SER A 309 -0.12 -0.21 -13.18
N VAL A 310 0.40 1.01 -13.03
CA VAL A 310 0.71 1.88 -14.19
C VAL A 310 1.73 1.22 -15.11
N LYS A 311 2.76 0.56 -14.56
CA LYS A 311 3.73 -0.19 -15.36
C LYS A 311 3.07 -1.31 -16.16
N ASP A 312 2.13 -2.05 -15.55
CA ASP A 312 1.38 -3.10 -16.26
C ASP A 312 0.54 -2.50 -17.41
N LEU A 313 -0.08 -1.33 -17.19
CA LEU A 313 -0.89 -0.62 -18.19
C LEU A 313 -0.02 -0.12 -19.36
N GLU A 314 1.11 0.51 -19.07
CA GLU A 314 2.06 1.02 -20.06
C GLU A 314 2.68 -0.12 -20.88
N GLN A 315 3.03 -1.24 -20.24
CA GLN A 315 3.54 -2.44 -20.93
C GLN A 315 2.51 -3.06 -21.88
N ALA A 316 1.21 -2.93 -21.57
CA ALA A 316 0.13 -3.31 -22.46
C ALA A 316 -0.18 -2.25 -23.55
N GLY A 317 0.62 -1.17 -23.64
CA GLY A 317 0.42 -0.10 -24.62
C GLY A 317 -0.77 0.81 -24.34
N LEU A 318 -1.29 0.82 -23.11
CA LEU A 318 -2.47 1.60 -22.74
C LEU A 318 -2.11 3.00 -22.28
N SER A 319 -2.91 3.99 -22.68
CA SER A 319 -2.73 5.39 -22.29
C SER A 319 -3.69 5.83 -21.17
N PRO A 320 -3.42 6.96 -20.50
CA PRO A 320 -4.39 7.61 -19.62
C PRO A 320 -5.76 7.85 -20.29
N LYS A 321 -5.76 8.14 -21.60
CA LYS A 321 -7.02 8.37 -22.36
C LYS A 321 -7.84 7.08 -22.48
N ASP A 322 -7.20 5.94 -22.67
CA ASP A 322 -7.88 4.65 -22.77
C ASP A 322 -8.55 4.30 -21.44
N THR A 323 -7.84 4.47 -20.32
CA THR A 323 -8.41 4.20 -18.99
C THR A 323 -9.52 5.18 -18.62
N HIS A 324 -9.41 6.46 -19.01
CA HIS A 324 -10.50 7.43 -18.89
C HIS A 324 -11.74 6.98 -19.68
N ARG A 325 -11.55 6.51 -20.91
CA ARG A 325 -12.63 5.99 -21.77
C ARG A 325 -13.32 4.79 -21.15
N LEU A 326 -12.56 3.83 -20.62
CA LEU A 326 -13.11 2.68 -19.90
C LEU A 326 -13.90 3.13 -18.66
N TYR A 327 -13.28 3.97 -17.82
CA TYR A 327 -13.91 4.46 -16.59
C TYR A 327 -15.22 5.20 -16.87
N ALA A 328 -15.33 5.94 -17.97
CA ALA A 328 -16.55 6.61 -18.39
C ALA A 328 -17.72 5.65 -18.73
N ARG A 329 -17.42 4.39 -19.09
CA ARG A 329 -18.43 3.36 -19.41
C ARG A 329 -18.92 2.57 -18.18
N LEU A 330 -18.21 2.62 -17.06
CA LEU A 330 -18.56 1.85 -15.87
C LEU A 330 -19.87 2.29 -15.23
N ARG A 331 -20.74 1.32 -14.93
CA ARG A 331 -22.04 1.51 -14.27
C ARG A 331 -21.90 1.38 -12.75
N GLN A 332 -22.84 1.95 -12.01
CA GLN A 332 -22.81 1.91 -10.54
C GLN A 332 -23.44 0.63 -9.96
N CYS A 333 -24.36 0.02 -10.72
CA CYS A 333 -25.05 -1.23 -10.39
C CYS A 333 -25.66 -1.81 -11.67
N ALA A 334 -26.06 -3.07 -11.63
CA ALA A 334 -26.98 -3.67 -12.58
C ALA A 334 -28.23 -4.10 -11.83
N TYR A 335 -29.40 -3.86 -12.41
CA TYR A 335 -30.68 -4.20 -11.80
C TYR A 335 -31.60 -4.74 -12.89
N TYR A 336 -32.03 -5.99 -12.74
CA TYR A 336 -32.69 -6.71 -13.83
C TYR A 336 -33.72 -7.72 -13.34
N THR A 337 -34.54 -8.19 -14.29
CA THR A 337 -35.46 -9.33 -14.10
C THR A 337 -35.11 -10.47 -15.04
N PHE A 338 -35.28 -11.71 -14.55
CA PHE A 338 -35.02 -12.95 -15.28
C PHE A 338 -35.80 -14.10 -14.63
N ASP A 339 -36.67 -14.81 -15.36
CA ASP A 339 -37.50 -15.92 -14.84
C ASP A 339 -38.20 -15.61 -13.49
N ASN A 340 -38.95 -14.50 -13.47
CA ASN A 340 -39.63 -13.94 -12.29
C ASN A 340 -38.72 -13.51 -11.13
N LYS A 341 -37.40 -13.64 -11.26
CA LYS A 341 -36.44 -13.17 -10.26
C LYS A 341 -36.08 -11.73 -10.54
N GLN A 342 -35.92 -10.96 -9.48
CA GLN A 342 -35.43 -9.60 -9.51
C GLN A 342 -34.04 -9.58 -8.87
N VAL A 343 -33.01 -9.17 -9.62
CA VAL A 343 -31.62 -9.29 -9.17
C VAL A 343 -30.95 -7.92 -9.17
N LEU A 344 -30.36 -7.56 -8.02
CA LEU A 344 -29.52 -6.39 -7.86
C LEU A 344 -28.04 -6.81 -7.81
N CYS A 345 -27.24 -6.31 -8.75
CA CYS A 345 -25.80 -6.45 -8.74
C CYS A 345 -25.13 -5.14 -8.34
N THR A 346 -24.27 -5.21 -7.33
CA THR A 346 -23.45 -4.07 -6.85
C THR A 346 -22.03 -4.56 -6.62
N HIS A 347 -21.10 -3.66 -6.30
CA HIS A 347 -19.77 -4.12 -5.89
C HIS A 347 -19.77 -4.48 -4.40
N GLY A 348 -20.38 -3.67 -3.52
CA GLY A 348 -20.27 -3.83 -2.05
C GLY A 348 -21.47 -4.44 -1.30
N GLY A 349 -22.57 -4.77 -1.98
CA GLY A 349 -23.77 -5.35 -1.38
C GLY A 349 -24.58 -4.37 -0.52
N LEU A 350 -25.88 -4.63 -0.36
CA LEU A 350 -26.79 -3.79 0.44
C LEU A 350 -27.55 -4.61 1.49
N PRO A 351 -27.97 -3.98 2.61
CA PRO A 351 -28.78 -4.63 3.64
C PRO A 351 -30.26 -4.75 3.27
N THR A 352 -30.71 -4.08 2.21
CA THR A 352 -32.06 -4.17 1.64
C THR A 352 -32.07 -3.61 0.21
N LEU A 353 -33.11 -3.91 -0.57
CA LEU A 353 -33.43 -3.19 -1.80
C LEU A 353 -34.40 -2.05 -1.46
N PRO A 354 -34.00 -0.77 -1.53
CA PRO A 354 -34.91 0.34 -1.31
C PRO A 354 -35.92 0.45 -2.44
N GLU A 355 -37.08 1.06 -2.17
CA GLU A 355 -38.11 1.33 -3.18
C GLU A 355 -37.57 2.11 -4.38
N ASN A 356 -36.60 3.00 -4.14
CA ASN A 356 -35.90 3.74 -5.18
C ASN A 356 -34.40 3.79 -4.94
N LEU A 357 -33.64 3.11 -5.79
CA LEU A 357 -32.17 3.06 -5.76
C LEU A 357 -31.51 4.43 -5.98
N LEU A 358 -32.23 5.42 -6.52
CA LEU A 358 -31.75 6.79 -6.68
C LEU A 358 -31.25 7.41 -5.37
N PHE A 359 -31.86 7.05 -4.24
CA PHE A 359 -31.53 7.61 -2.93
C PHE A 359 -30.30 6.97 -2.28
N ILE A 360 -29.74 5.92 -2.90
CA ILE A 360 -28.51 5.29 -2.43
C ILE A 360 -27.32 5.95 -3.13
N GLY A 361 -26.45 6.56 -2.34
CA GLY A 361 -25.21 7.13 -2.84
C GLY A 361 -24.37 6.06 -3.52
N THR A 362 -23.76 6.38 -4.66
CA THR A 362 -22.89 5.44 -5.41
C THR A 362 -21.81 4.83 -4.51
N ARG A 363 -21.29 5.61 -3.56
CA ARG A 363 -20.32 5.12 -2.58
C ARG A 363 -20.82 3.90 -1.81
N GLN A 364 -22.10 3.82 -1.43
CA GLN A 364 -22.63 2.63 -0.75
C GLN A 364 -22.75 1.42 -1.68
N LEU A 365 -23.05 1.62 -2.97
CA LEU A 365 -23.06 0.53 -3.95
C LEU A 365 -21.66 -0.04 -4.20
N ILE A 366 -20.62 0.79 -4.05
CA ILE A 366 -19.23 0.40 -4.22
C ILE A 366 -18.68 -0.23 -2.93
N TYR A 367 -18.74 0.47 -1.81
CA TYR A 367 -18.08 0.07 -0.56
C TYR A 367 -18.97 -0.78 0.36
N GLY A 368 -20.26 -0.92 0.05
CA GLY A 368 -21.23 -1.59 0.89
C GLY A 368 -21.76 -0.71 2.03
N SER A 369 -22.61 -1.32 2.86
CA SER A 369 -23.13 -0.72 4.10
C SER A 369 -22.47 -1.36 5.33
N GLY A 370 -22.04 -0.55 6.29
CA GLY A 370 -21.30 -1.01 7.47
C GLY A 370 -19.83 -1.30 7.18
N ASP A 371 -19.16 -1.95 8.13
CA ASP A 371 -17.76 -2.38 8.04
C ASP A 371 -17.63 -3.72 7.28
N TYR A 372 -16.42 -4.22 7.05
CA TYR A 372 -16.22 -5.46 6.29
C TYR A 372 -16.86 -6.68 6.97
N GLU A 373 -16.83 -6.66 8.30
CA GLU A 373 -17.33 -7.69 9.20
C GLU A 373 -18.88 -7.74 9.21
N ASP A 374 -19.55 -6.68 8.76
CA ASP A 374 -21.03 -6.60 8.71
C ASP A 374 -21.65 -7.32 7.51
N MET A 375 -20.86 -7.95 6.63
CA MET A 375 -21.37 -8.55 5.38
C MET A 375 -22.48 -9.57 5.64
N GLN A 376 -22.29 -10.50 6.58
CA GLN A 376 -23.32 -11.51 6.88
C GLN A 376 -24.60 -10.88 7.41
N SER A 377 -24.48 -9.88 8.29
CA SER A 377 -25.61 -9.15 8.84
C SER A 377 -26.39 -8.42 7.74
N CYS A 378 -25.69 -7.79 6.79
CA CYS A 378 -26.30 -7.17 5.61
C CYS A 378 -27.03 -8.21 4.75
N ALA A 379 -26.37 -9.33 4.43
CA ALA A 379 -26.95 -10.39 3.61
C ALA A 379 -28.20 -11.01 4.24
N ARG A 380 -28.21 -11.19 5.57
CA ARG A 380 -29.36 -11.66 6.35
C ARG A 380 -30.49 -10.65 6.35
N ASN A 381 -30.19 -9.37 6.58
CA ASN A 381 -31.21 -8.32 6.58
C ASN A 381 -31.87 -8.20 5.21
N PHE A 382 -31.10 -8.29 4.12
CA PHE A 382 -31.63 -8.23 2.77
C PHE A 382 -32.68 -9.31 2.52
N ALA A 383 -32.39 -10.55 2.95
CA ALA A 383 -33.34 -11.66 2.81
C ALA A 383 -34.56 -11.53 3.75
N LYS A 384 -34.50 -10.71 4.80
CA LYS A 384 -35.65 -10.45 5.68
C LYS A 384 -36.55 -9.33 5.17
N THR A 385 -35.98 -8.33 4.49
CA THR A 385 -36.69 -7.09 4.12
C THR A 385 -37.13 -7.05 2.66
N THR A 386 -36.76 -8.03 1.85
CA THR A 386 -37.11 -8.09 0.42
C THR A 386 -37.98 -9.31 0.10
N ASP A 387 -38.76 -9.22 -0.98
CA ASP A 387 -39.62 -10.31 -1.47
C ASP A 387 -38.81 -11.56 -1.80
N SER A 388 -39.43 -12.74 -1.69
CA SER A 388 -38.75 -14.03 -1.90
C SER A 388 -38.14 -14.21 -3.29
N SER A 389 -38.59 -13.46 -4.29
CA SER A 389 -38.08 -13.43 -5.66
C SER A 389 -36.93 -12.43 -5.87
N THR A 390 -36.52 -11.69 -4.85
CA THR A 390 -35.47 -10.66 -4.94
C THR A 390 -34.12 -11.22 -4.49
N TYR A 391 -33.07 -10.96 -5.26
CA TYR A 391 -31.72 -11.47 -5.01
C TYR A 391 -30.69 -10.35 -5.09
N GLN A 392 -29.55 -10.54 -4.44
CA GLN A 392 -28.38 -9.69 -4.66
C GLN A 392 -27.12 -10.49 -4.97
N VAL A 393 -26.30 -9.95 -5.85
CA VAL A 393 -24.96 -10.46 -6.19
C VAL A 393 -23.96 -9.32 -6.04
N PHE A 394 -22.84 -9.53 -5.35
CA PHE A 394 -21.85 -8.49 -5.14
C PHE A 394 -20.41 -9.00 -5.16
N GLY A 395 -19.49 -8.12 -5.56
CA GLY A 395 -18.09 -8.47 -5.86
C GLY A 395 -17.19 -8.48 -4.63
N HIS A 396 -17.43 -7.60 -3.65
CA HIS A 396 -16.51 -7.25 -2.56
C HIS A 396 -16.94 -7.79 -1.19
N ARG A 397 -16.06 -7.61 -0.18
CA ARG A 397 -16.31 -7.76 1.28
C ARG A 397 -16.38 -9.19 1.83
N ASN A 398 -15.44 -10.08 1.52
CA ASN A 398 -15.42 -11.44 2.09
C ASN A 398 -14.19 -11.77 2.96
N ARG A 399 -13.89 -10.97 3.99
CA ARG A 399 -12.73 -11.18 4.87
C ARG A 399 -12.79 -12.48 5.68
N GLU A 400 -13.98 -12.90 6.06
CA GLU A 400 -14.24 -14.12 6.83
C GLU A 400 -14.22 -15.39 5.96
N LYS A 401 -13.98 -15.25 4.65
CA LYS A 401 -13.82 -16.35 3.68
C LYS A 401 -15.05 -17.27 3.58
N HIS A 402 -16.25 -16.70 3.63
CA HIS A 402 -17.49 -17.43 3.36
C HIS A 402 -17.54 -17.97 1.93
N GLY A 403 -18.43 -18.93 1.69
CA GLY A 403 -18.75 -19.42 0.35
C GLY A 403 -19.34 -18.33 -0.57
N VAL A 404 -19.65 -18.69 -1.82
CA VAL A 404 -20.28 -17.77 -2.79
C VAL A 404 -21.65 -17.35 -2.28
N ARG A 405 -22.50 -18.29 -1.91
CA ARG A 405 -23.75 -17.99 -1.19
C ARG A 405 -23.48 -17.69 0.28
N VAL A 406 -23.43 -16.40 0.62
CA VAL A 406 -23.25 -15.94 2.01
C VAL A 406 -24.55 -16.00 2.82
N TYR A 407 -25.69 -15.95 2.13
CA TYR A 407 -27.03 -16.18 2.68
C TYR A 407 -27.99 -16.59 1.56
N GLU A 408 -29.18 -17.10 1.88
CA GLU A 408 -30.10 -17.77 0.93
C GLU A 408 -30.28 -17.06 -0.43
N ARG A 409 -30.40 -15.72 -0.44
CA ARG A 409 -30.64 -14.89 -1.63
C ARG A 409 -29.54 -13.83 -1.87
N SER A 410 -28.36 -14.04 -1.29
CA SER A 410 -27.24 -13.09 -1.30
C SER A 410 -25.94 -13.81 -1.66
N PHE A 411 -25.27 -13.36 -2.73
CA PHE A 411 -24.07 -13.97 -3.29
C PHE A 411 -22.87 -13.01 -3.25
N ALA A 412 -21.78 -13.40 -2.61
CA ALA A 412 -20.52 -12.65 -2.54
C ALA A 412 -19.44 -13.33 -3.39
N LEU A 413 -18.95 -12.63 -4.42
CA LEU A 413 -18.01 -13.12 -5.41
C LEU A 413 -16.56 -12.67 -5.14
N GLU A 414 -16.25 -12.21 -3.92
CA GLU A 414 -14.87 -11.95 -3.49
C GLU A 414 -14.21 -13.27 -3.07
N GLY A 415 -13.15 -13.64 -3.79
CA GLY A 415 -12.48 -14.93 -3.64
C GLY A 415 -10.97 -14.85 -3.44
N GLY A 416 -10.38 -13.64 -3.33
CA GLY A 416 -8.95 -13.43 -3.15
C GLY A 416 -8.10 -14.00 -4.28
N VAL A 417 -8.57 -13.86 -5.53
CA VAL A 417 -7.93 -14.45 -6.72
C VAL A 417 -6.45 -14.04 -6.84
N GLU A 418 -6.12 -12.82 -6.44
CA GLU A 418 -4.77 -12.25 -6.43
C GLU A 418 -3.83 -12.87 -5.39
N PHE A 419 -4.38 -13.56 -4.38
CA PHE A 419 -3.65 -14.19 -3.29
C PHE A 419 -3.61 -15.72 -3.42
N GLY A 420 -3.77 -16.25 -4.64
CA GLY A 420 -3.86 -17.69 -4.90
C GLY A 420 -5.20 -18.31 -4.50
N GLY A 421 -6.20 -17.47 -4.24
CA GLY A 421 -7.58 -17.89 -4.01
C GLY A 421 -8.29 -18.29 -5.31
N CYS A 422 -9.55 -17.90 -5.44
CA CYS A 422 -10.38 -18.28 -6.58
C CYS A 422 -11.04 -17.08 -7.24
N LEU A 423 -11.14 -17.11 -8.57
CA LEU A 423 -12.14 -16.31 -9.26
C LEU A 423 -13.50 -16.95 -8.98
N ARG A 424 -14.43 -16.14 -8.46
CA ARG A 424 -15.80 -16.59 -8.18
C ARG A 424 -16.76 -16.03 -9.21
N ALA A 425 -17.67 -16.89 -9.66
CA ALA A 425 -18.70 -16.53 -10.60
C ALA A 425 -20.03 -17.18 -10.25
N CYS A 426 -21.12 -16.62 -10.76
CA CYS A 426 -22.46 -17.19 -10.70
C CYS A 426 -23.14 -17.12 -12.07
N ILE A 427 -23.76 -18.20 -12.51
CA ILE A 427 -24.56 -18.22 -13.74
C ILE A 427 -26.02 -18.47 -13.38
N LEU A 428 -26.89 -17.53 -13.73
CA LEU A 428 -28.34 -17.67 -13.66
C LEU A 428 -28.86 -18.16 -15.01
N ARG A 429 -29.67 -19.23 -15.04
CA ARG A 429 -30.23 -19.83 -16.27
C ARG A 429 -31.73 -19.98 -16.18
N HIS A 430 -32.39 -20.12 -17.33
CA HIS A 430 -33.81 -20.42 -17.34
C HIS A 430 -34.10 -21.71 -16.58
N SER A 431 -35.23 -21.73 -15.89
CA SER A 431 -35.70 -22.75 -14.96
C SER A 431 -36.12 -24.06 -15.65
N ARG A 432 -35.64 -24.32 -16.87
CA ARG A 432 -35.97 -25.51 -17.67
C ARG A 432 -34.85 -26.54 -17.59
N LEU A 433 -34.82 -27.27 -16.48
CA LEU A 433 -34.56 -28.72 -16.32
C LEU A 433 -34.14 -28.97 -14.87
N PRO A 434 -34.86 -29.82 -14.12
CA PRO A 434 -34.38 -30.29 -12.83
C PRO A 434 -33.24 -31.26 -13.09
N VAL A 435 -32.00 -30.77 -13.15
CA VAL A 435 -30.86 -31.65 -12.85
C VAL A 435 -30.82 -31.80 -11.34
N SER A 436 -31.70 -32.65 -10.81
CA SER A 436 -31.56 -33.18 -9.47
C SER A 436 -30.39 -34.15 -9.49
N LEU A 437 -29.18 -33.64 -9.28
CA LEU A 437 -28.10 -34.44 -8.72
C LEU A 437 -28.28 -34.39 -7.20
N HIS A 438 -29.13 -35.27 -6.68
CA HIS A 438 -29.13 -35.59 -5.25
C HIS A 438 -27.77 -36.21 -4.91
N THR A 439 -26.84 -35.44 -4.38
CA THR A 439 -25.66 -36.00 -3.70
C THR A 439 -25.96 -36.17 -2.22
N LYS A 440 -26.44 -37.37 -1.87
CA LYS A 440 -26.17 -37.91 -0.53
C LYS A 440 -24.65 -38.11 -0.45
N ALA A 441 -23.98 -37.29 0.36
CA ALA A 441 -22.53 -37.25 0.56
C ALA A 441 -21.71 -36.86 -0.69
N PRO A 442 -20.51 -36.26 -0.54
CA PRO A 442 -19.65 -35.87 -1.66
C PRO A 442 -19.02 -37.11 -2.29
N ALA A 443 -19.84 -37.88 -3.02
CA ALA A 443 -19.34 -38.92 -3.90
C ALA A 443 -18.78 -38.25 -5.15
N LYS A 444 -17.47 -38.45 -5.37
CA LYS A 444 -16.74 -38.19 -6.61
C LYS A 444 -17.54 -38.72 -7.80
N HIS A 445 -18.36 -37.89 -8.44
CA HIS A 445 -18.94 -38.20 -9.73
C HIS A 445 -17.93 -37.86 -10.84
N ASN A 446 -17.83 -38.75 -11.82
CA ASN A 446 -16.91 -38.77 -12.96
C ASN A 446 -17.11 -37.61 -13.97
N LEU A 447 -17.14 -36.36 -13.49
CA LEU A 447 -16.99 -35.15 -14.32
C LEU A 447 -15.56 -34.58 -14.24
N GLN A 448 -14.75 -35.01 -13.26
CA GLN A 448 -13.36 -34.57 -13.09
C GLN A 448 -12.42 -34.99 -14.23
N SER A 449 -12.76 -36.00 -15.04
CA SER A 449 -11.89 -36.46 -16.14
C SER A 449 -11.98 -35.62 -17.42
N ALA A 450 -12.96 -34.71 -17.52
CA ALA A 450 -13.20 -33.85 -18.70
C ALA A 450 -13.09 -32.34 -18.41
N LEU A 451 -12.93 -31.94 -17.15
CA LEU A 451 -12.93 -30.55 -16.69
C LEU A 451 -11.51 -30.16 -16.23
N SER A 452 -11.13 -28.88 -16.36
CA SER A 452 -9.80 -28.42 -15.95
C SER A 452 -9.52 -28.74 -14.48
N GLY A 453 -8.25 -29.04 -14.15
CA GLY A 453 -7.83 -29.38 -12.79
C GLY A 453 -7.95 -28.25 -11.77
N ASP A 454 -8.40 -27.07 -12.20
CA ASP A 454 -8.48 -25.82 -11.44
C ASP A 454 -9.92 -25.50 -10.94
N LEU A 455 -10.95 -26.25 -11.37
CA LEU A 455 -12.30 -26.13 -10.81
C LEU A 455 -12.35 -26.74 -9.39
N LEU A 456 -12.57 -25.89 -8.39
CA LEU A 456 -12.64 -26.31 -6.98
C LEU A 456 -14.01 -26.85 -6.59
N GLY A 457 -15.07 -26.36 -7.23
CA GLY A 457 -16.43 -26.74 -6.90
C GLY A 457 -17.47 -26.09 -7.80
N LEU A 458 -18.61 -26.77 -7.91
CA LEU A 458 -19.78 -26.31 -8.65
C LEU A 458 -21.03 -26.70 -7.85
N VAL A 459 -21.87 -25.72 -7.51
CA VAL A 459 -23.14 -25.94 -6.83
C VAL A 459 -24.26 -25.67 -7.82
N LEU A 460 -25.07 -26.70 -8.10
CA LEU A 460 -26.21 -26.62 -9.01
C LEU A 460 -27.47 -26.16 -8.27
N GLY A 461 -28.07 -25.10 -8.78
CA GLY A 461 -29.36 -24.56 -8.41
C GLY A 461 -29.77 -23.52 -9.45
N ASP A 462 -30.77 -22.69 -9.16
CA ASP A 462 -31.15 -21.59 -10.05
C ASP A 462 -29.96 -20.67 -10.37
N PHE A 463 -29.09 -20.46 -9.39
CA PHE A 463 -27.77 -19.89 -9.55
C PHE A 463 -26.73 -21.02 -9.51
N CYS A 464 -26.03 -21.24 -10.61
CA CYS A 464 -24.87 -22.12 -10.67
C CYS A 464 -23.65 -21.38 -10.10
N GLU A 465 -23.20 -21.77 -8.92
CA GLU A 465 -22.06 -21.15 -8.22
C GLU A 465 -20.75 -21.81 -8.66
N ILE A 466 -19.76 -21.01 -9.06
CA ILE A 466 -18.51 -21.48 -9.67
C ILE A 466 -17.31 -20.97 -8.86
N TYR A 467 -16.41 -21.90 -8.55
CA TYR A 467 -15.17 -21.66 -7.84
C TYR A 467 -14.00 -22.10 -8.71
N LEU A 468 -13.33 -21.15 -9.35
CA LEU A 468 -12.18 -21.44 -10.18
C LEU A 468 -10.92 -21.02 -9.45
N GLN A 469 -10.10 -22.00 -9.04
CA GLN A 469 -8.80 -21.70 -8.45
C GLN A 469 -7.99 -20.90 -9.46
N ASN A 470 -7.26 -19.90 -8.98
CA ASN A 470 -6.24 -19.31 -9.82
C ASN A 470 -5.21 -20.41 -10.18
N SER A 471 -4.89 -20.55 -11.47
CA SER A 471 -4.08 -21.62 -12.09
C SER A 471 -3.12 -22.32 -11.13
N LYS A 472 -3.12 -23.66 -11.07
CA LYS A 472 -2.08 -24.45 -10.38
C LYS A 472 -0.68 -24.32 -11.00
N ASP A 473 -0.54 -23.51 -12.05
CA ASP A 473 0.74 -23.13 -12.60
C ASP A 473 1.64 -22.49 -11.52
N SER A 474 2.70 -23.21 -11.18
CA SER A 474 3.72 -22.76 -10.23
C SER A 474 4.35 -21.42 -10.64
N ALA A 475 4.44 -21.12 -11.94
CA ALA A 475 5.01 -19.87 -12.42
C ALA A 475 4.07 -18.69 -12.15
N LEU A 476 2.78 -18.81 -12.44
CA LEU A 476 1.79 -17.78 -12.07
C LEU A 476 1.72 -17.58 -10.55
N ALA A 477 1.63 -18.66 -9.77
CA ALA A 477 1.62 -18.58 -8.32
C ALA A 477 2.87 -17.87 -7.76
N HIS A 478 4.04 -18.16 -8.33
CA HIS A 478 5.28 -17.47 -7.98
C HIS A 478 5.22 -15.97 -8.30
N ARG A 479 4.74 -15.58 -9.50
CA ARG A 479 4.58 -14.16 -9.89
C ARG A 479 3.60 -13.41 -8.98
N LEU A 480 2.46 -14.01 -8.63
CA LEU A 480 1.47 -13.42 -7.72
C LEU A 480 2.05 -13.23 -6.31
N ASN A 481 2.73 -14.25 -5.78
CA ASN A 481 3.40 -14.16 -4.48
C ASN A 481 4.51 -13.10 -4.48
N ALA A 482 5.31 -13.02 -5.56
CA ALA A 482 6.32 -11.99 -5.72
C ALA A 482 5.69 -10.59 -5.75
N ARG A 483 4.58 -10.41 -6.48
CA ARG A 483 3.83 -9.15 -6.53
C ARG A 483 3.26 -8.76 -5.16
N HIS A 484 2.67 -9.70 -4.43
CA HIS A 484 2.16 -9.48 -3.07
C HIS A 484 3.27 -9.08 -2.10
N ASN A 485 4.41 -9.77 -2.15
CA ASN A 485 5.56 -9.45 -1.32
C ASN A 485 6.14 -8.08 -1.67
N ALA A 486 6.25 -7.74 -2.96
CA ALA A 486 6.70 -6.43 -3.41
C ALA A 486 5.80 -5.31 -2.88
N ARG A 487 4.48 -5.50 -2.88
CA ARG A 487 3.50 -4.55 -2.31
C ARG A 487 3.70 -4.36 -0.79
N LYS A 488 3.90 -5.44 -0.04
CA LYS A 488 4.22 -5.36 1.40
C LYS A 488 5.52 -4.62 1.65
N ILE A 489 6.54 -4.85 0.83
CA ILE A 489 7.85 -4.20 0.94
C ILE A 489 7.76 -2.72 0.54
N HIS A 490 6.97 -2.37 -0.48
CA HIS A 490 6.66 -0.97 -0.80
C HIS A 490 6.08 -0.24 0.41
N SER A 491 5.04 -0.80 1.03
CA SER A 491 4.45 -0.22 2.24
C SER A 491 5.46 -0.11 3.39
N LEU A 492 6.35 -1.10 3.54
CA LEU A 492 7.44 -1.04 4.52
C LEU A 492 8.42 0.11 4.20
N VAL A 493 8.87 0.24 2.96
CA VAL A 493 9.77 1.32 2.51
C VAL A 493 9.14 2.69 2.76
N GLU A 494 7.85 2.88 2.47
CA GLU A 494 7.16 4.14 2.78
C GLU A 494 7.17 4.45 4.28
N LYS A 495 6.94 3.45 5.14
CA LYS A 495 7.00 3.62 6.60
C LYS A 495 8.42 3.95 7.06
N LEU A 496 9.42 3.28 6.50
CA LEU A 496 10.84 3.51 6.81
C LEU A 496 11.24 4.95 6.44
N ARG A 497 10.87 5.42 5.24
CA ARG A 497 11.17 6.78 4.74
C ARG A 497 10.45 7.89 5.50
N LYS A 498 9.23 7.63 6.00
CA LYS A 498 8.46 8.59 6.82
C LYS A 498 8.99 8.74 8.25
N SER A 499 9.78 7.80 8.75
CA SER A 499 10.26 7.79 10.13
C SER A 499 11.54 8.65 10.29
N PRO A 500 11.54 9.70 11.13
CA PRO A 500 12.75 10.50 11.39
C PRO A 500 13.84 9.71 12.16
N LEU A 501 13.46 8.57 12.75
CA LEU A 501 14.35 7.69 13.51
C LEU A 501 15.10 6.68 12.63
N ILE A 502 14.96 6.75 11.31
CA ILE A 502 15.56 5.82 10.35
C ILE A 502 16.30 6.61 9.28
N LYS A 503 17.52 6.17 8.96
CA LYS A 503 18.36 6.71 7.90
C LYS A 503 18.42 5.73 6.74
N GLU A 504 18.11 6.22 5.55
CA GLU A 504 18.33 5.53 4.28
C GLU A 504 19.73 5.87 3.73
N LYS A 505 20.45 4.87 3.21
CA LYS A 505 21.65 5.08 2.39
C LYS A 505 21.51 4.25 1.12
N SER A 506 21.49 4.91 -0.04
CA SER A 506 21.36 4.30 -1.36
C SER A 506 22.72 3.85 -1.92
N PHE A 507 22.67 2.75 -2.67
CA PHE A 507 23.75 2.12 -3.41
C PHE A 507 23.22 1.76 -4.81
N GLY A 508 22.71 2.75 -5.56
CA GLY A 508 21.95 2.49 -6.80
C GLY A 508 20.53 2.00 -6.49
N PRO A 509 20.06 0.88 -7.08
CA PRO A 509 18.71 0.37 -6.81
C PRO A 509 18.53 -0.15 -5.37
N ILE A 510 19.61 -0.55 -4.71
CA ILE A 510 19.61 -1.06 -3.34
C ILE A 510 19.75 0.09 -2.34
N SER A 511 18.87 0.15 -1.35
CA SER A 511 19.01 1.03 -0.19
C SER A 511 19.15 0.23 1.10
N SER A 512 20.05 0.67 1.97
CA SER A 512 20.10 0.21 3.36
C SER A 512 19.24 1.11 4.26
N PHE A 513 18.52 0.51 5.20
CA PHE A 513 17.73 1.22 6.19
C PHE A 513 18.25 0.89 7.60
N ASN A 514 18.70 1.93 8.31
CA ASN A 514 19.29 1.79 9.63
C ASN A 514 18.68 2.78 10.62
N PHE A 515 18.45 2.35 11.86
CA PHE A 515 18.04 3.28 12.92
C PHE A 515 19.10 4.37 13.18
N THR A 516 18.65 5.56 13.59
CA THR A 516 19.55 6.68 13.93
C THR A 516 20.25 6.45 15.28
N LYS A 517 21.33 7.19 15.52
CA LYS A 517 22.02 7.17 16.83
C LYS A 517 21.09 7.54 17.99
N GLU A 518 20.12 8.41 17.75
CA GLU A 518 19.13 8.82 18.74
C GLU A 518 18.29 7.65 19.27
N VAL A 519 17.91 6.71 18.39
CA VAL A 519 17.17 5.51 18.79
C VAL A 519 17.95 4.73 19.84
N PHE A 520 19.26 4.59 19.62
CA PHE A 520 20.13 3.87 20.53
C PHE A 520 20.33 4.62 21.85
N TYR A 521 20.70 5.91 21.80
CA TYR A 521 21.02 6.69 23.01
C TYR A 521 19.80 6.99 23.89
N HIS A 522 18.64 7.23 23.27
CA HIS A 522 17.40 7.57 23.97
C HIS A 522 16.43 6.38 24.11
N LYS A 523 16.88 5.16 23.77
CA LYS A 523 16.08 3.93 23.84
C LYS A 523 14.72 3.99 23.11
N LYS A 524 14.61 4.76 22.02
CA LYS A 524 13.36 4.97 21.24
C LYS A 524 13.06 3.80 20.29
N TRP A 525 12.96 2.59 20.84
CA TRP A 525 12.79 1.35 20.08
C TRP A 525 11.30 1.05 19.81
N SER A 526 10.92 1.06 18.53
CA SER A 526 9.67 0.52 17.99
C SER A 526 9.92 -0.72 17.12
N THR A 527 8.85 -1.43 16.73
CA THR A 527 8.92 -2.53 15.77
C THR A 527 9.64 -2.12 14.47
N LEU A 528 9.37 -0.91 13.98
CA LEU A 528 9.97 -0.41 12.73
C LEU A 528 11.48 -0.15 12.90
N THR A 529 11.89 0.51 13.99
CA THR A 529 13.32 0.77 14.25
C THR A 529 14.10 -0.50 14.57
N CYS A 530 13.44 -1.53 15.14
CA CYS A 530 14.07 -2.82 15.38
C CYS A 530 14.34 -3.56 14.07
N LYS A 531 13.43 -3.46 13.09
CA LYS A 531 13.63 -4.00 11.73
C LYS A 531 14.71 -3.27 10.94
N ALA A 532 14.91 -1.98 11.17
CA ALA A 532 15.93 -1.16 10.51
C ALA A 532 17.34 -1.42 11.06
N ARG A 533 17.79 -2.68 10.99
CA ARG A 533 19.11 -3.12 11.44
C ARG A 533 19.68 -4.11 10.42
N GLY A 534 20.55 -3.64 9.53
CA GLY A 534 21.06 -4.46 8.44
C GLY A 534 19.96 -4.96 7.53
N LEU A 535 19.11 -4.04 7.07
CA LEU A 535 18.03 -4.28 6.14
C LEU A 535 18.35 -3.57 4.81
N PHE A 536 18.54 -4.36 3.76
CA PHE A 536 18.86 -3.88 2.41
C PHE A 536 17.72 -4.26 1.46
N ILE A 537 17.17 -3.27 0.79
CA ILE A 537 15.99 -3.41 -0.06
C ILE A 537 16.32 -2.85 -1.44
N ASP A 538 16.06 -3.63 -2.48
CA ASP A 538 15.93 -3.09 -3.84
C ASP A 538 14.65 -2.24 -3.88
N THR A 539 14.80 -0.93 -3.95
CA THR A 539 13.69 0.03 -3.87
C THR A 539 12.99 0.25 -5.21
N HIS A 540 13.49 -0.34 -6.29
CA HIS A 540 12.85 -0.33 -7.61
C HIS A 540 11.98 -1.58 -7.81
N ALA A 541 12.50 -2.75 -7.44
CA ALA A 541 11.79 -4.02 -7.50
C ALA A 541 10.98 -4.33 -6.22
N TYR A 542 11.18 -3.55 -5.15
CA TYR A 542 10.62 -3.78 -3.83
C TYR A 542 10.89 -5.20 -3.31
N LYS A 543 12.15 -5.63 -3.39
CA LYS A 543 12.61 -6.94 -2.89
C LYS A 543 13.62 -6.72 -1.77
N ILE A 544 13.48 -7.45 -0.65
CA ILE A 544 14.54 -7.48 0.36
C ILE A 544 15.72 -8.26 -0.26
N VAL A 545 16.84 -7.58 -0.41
CA VAL A 545 18.05 -8.13 -1.03
C VAL A 545 18.91 -8.82 -0.01
N ALA A 546 19.06 -8.19 1.17
CA ALA A 546 19.78 -8.78 2.28
C ALA A 546 19.15 -8.31 3.58
N ARG A 547 19.12 -9.19 4.60
CA ARG A 547 18.72 -8.77 5.94
C ARG A 547 19.43 -9.52 7.06
N SER A 548 19.57 -8.83 8.19
CA SER A 548 19.98 -9.42 9.47
C SER A 548 18.80 -9.55 10.43
N TYR A 549 19.09 -9.89 11.69
CA TYR A 549 18.13 -9.93 12.78
C TYR A 549 17.42 -8.58 13.00
N ASP A 550 16.17 -8.65 13.41
CA ASP A 550 15.53 -7.55 14.12
C ASP A 550 16.34 -7.29 15.42
N LYS A 551 16.41 -6.03 15.88
CA LYS A 551 17.19 -5.68 17.07
C LYS A 551 16.66 -6.42 18.31
N PHE A 552 17.48 -7.28 18.90
CA PHE A 552 17.26 -7.88 20.20
C PHE A 552 18.17 -7.29 21.30
N PHE A 553 17.78 -7.50 22.55
CA PHE A 553 18.23 -6.74 23.72
C PHE A 553 18.92 -7.63 24.75
N ASN A 554 19.73 -7.02 25.63
CA ASN A 554 20.30 -7.75 26.77
C ASN A 554 19.23 -8.01 27.82
N LEU A 555 19.47 -9.00 28.69
CA LEU A 555 18.72 -9.14 29.95
C LEU A 555 18.70 -7.79 30.70
N TYR A 556 17.52 -7.42 31.20
CA TYR A 556 17.21 -6.14 31.87
C TYR A 556 17.36 -4.87 31.02
N GLU A 557 17.56 -4.95 29.70
CA GLU A 557 17.72 -3.74 28.86
C GLU A 557 16.37 -3.06 28.56
N ARG A 558 15.31 -3.86 28.43
CA ARG A 558 13.90 -3.47 28.27
C ARG A 558 12.98 -4.26 29.20
N GLU A 559 11.75 -3.77 29.32
CA GLU A 559 10.66 -4.43 30.05
C GLU A 559 10.44 -5.88 29.57
N GLU A 560 10.43 -6.13 28.26
CA GLU A 560 10.22 -7.49 27.73
C GLU A 560 11.42 -8.44 27.96
N SER A 561 12.53 -7.91 28.46
CA SER A 561 13.72 -8.66 28.84
C SER A 561 13.97 -8.63 30.35
N SER A 562 13.00 -8.20 31.16
CA SER A 562 13.04 -8.31 32.62
C SER A 562 12.70 -9.74 33.06
N LEU A 563 13.08 -10.13 34.27
CA LEU A 563 12.76 -11.47 34.77
C LEU A 563 11.26 -11.69 34.88
N GLU A 564 10.51 -10.67 35.30
CA GLU A 564 9.06 -10.73 35.45
C GLU A 564 8.39 -11.03 34.11
N SER A 565 8.77 -10.29 33.06
CA SER A 565 8.23 -10.52 31.72
C SER A 565 8.66 -11.87 31.15
N LEU A 566 9.91 -12.28 31.39
CA LEU A 566 10.45 -13.54 30.85
C LEU A 566 9.78 -14.76 31.50
N GLN A 567 9.42 -14.69 32.78
CA GLN A 567 8.72 -15.78 33.48
C GLN A 567 7.36 -16.10 32.86
N GLU A 568 6.65 -15.07 32.40
CA GLU A 568 5.32 -15.21 31.82
C GLU A 568 5.34 -15.59 30.34
N HIS A 569 6.37 -15.17 29.59
CA HIS A 569 6.35 -15.18 28.12
C HIS A 569 7.40 -16.08 27.45
N LEU A 570 8.41 -16.57 28.17
CA LEU A 570 9.41 -17.47 27.57
C LEU A 570 8.77 -18.77 27.10
N SER A 571 9.03 -19.13 25.84
CA SER A 571 8.60 -20.39 25.26
C SER A 571 9.75 -21.40 25.24
N TYR A 572 9.54 -22.56 25.85
CA TYR A 572 10.57 -23.60 25.97
C TYR A 572 10.51 -24.63 24.82
N PRO A 573 11.61 -25.33 24.50
CA PRO A 573 12.95 -25.15 25.07
C PRO A 573 13.65 -23.88 24.55
N VAL A 574 14.48 -23.25 25.40
CA VAL A 574 15.33 -22.11 25.03
C VAL A 574 16.71 -22.62 24.63
N GLN A 575 17.11 -22.36 23.40
CA GLN A 575 18.42 -22.72 22.88
C GLN A 575 19.47 -21.69 23.26
N VAL A 576 20.65 -22.17 23.68
CA VAL A 576 21.75 -21.33 24.15
C VAL A 576 22.93 -21.45 23.19
N TYR A 577 23.37 -20.32 22.65
CA TYR A 577 24.49 -20.24 21.71
C TYR A 577 25.61 -19.36 22.25
N ILE A 578 26.86 -19.69 21.92
CA ILE A 578 28.00 -18.79 22.19
C ILE A 578 27.80 -17.48 21.44
N LYS A 579 27.95 -16.37 22.15
CA LYS A 579 28.01 -15.06 21.54
C LYS A 579 29.46 -14.74 21.16
N GLU A 580 29.76 -14.90 19.88
CA GLU A 580 31.03 -14.45 19.30
C GLU A 580 31.20 -12.92 19.37
N ASN A 581 32.47 -12.46 19.30
CA ASN A 581 32.84 -11.06 19.48
C ASN A 581 33.67 -10.52 18.30
N GLY A 582 32.99 -10.08 17.26
CA GLY A 582 33.54 -9.37 16.11
C GLY A 582 32.53 -8.35 15.57
N PHE A 583 32.49 -8.21 14.25
CA PHE A 583 31.49 -7.39 13.57
C PHE A 583 30.53 -8.22 12.71
N LEU A 584 29.31 -7.72 12.57
CA LEU A 584 28.28 -8.43 11.81
C LEU A 584 28.48 -8.26 10.30
N GLY A 585 28.57 -9.40 9.60
CA GLY A 585 28.56 -9.51 8.16
C GLY A 585 27.24 -10.08 7.62
N ILE A 586 26.84 -9.68 6.42
CA ILE A 586 25.65 -10.22 5.73
C ILE A 586 26.06 -10.55 4.29
N MET A 587 25.66 -11.74 3.84
CA MET A 587 25.86 -12.21 2.47
C MET A 587 24.56 -12.75 1.90
N SER A 588 24.20 -12.35 0.68
CA SER A 588 23.04 -12.88 -0.03
C SER A 588 23.32 -13.09 -1.51
N GLY A 589 22.43 -13.81 -2.20
CA GLY A 589 22.48 -14.01 -3.64
C GLY A 589 21.61 -13.00 -4.38
N VAL A 590 22.16 -12.31 -5.38
CA VAL A 590 21.43 -11.33 -6.20
C VAL A 590 21.70 -11.53 -7.69
N SER A 591 20.84 -10.96 -8.54
CA SER A 591 21.09 -10.91 -9.98
C SER A 591 22.28 -10.01 -10.29
N ALA A 592 23.17 -10.40 -11.21
CA ALA A 592 24.33 -9.59 -11.63
C ALA A 592 23.95 -8.15 -12.03
N TYR A 593 22.81 -7.97 -12.71
CA TYR A 593 22.27 -6.65 -13.07
C TYR A 593 22.04 -5.72 -11.85
N CYS A 594 21.60 -6.30 -10.73
CA CYS A 594 21.36 -5.56 -9.49
C CYS A 594 22.68 -5.04 -8.89
N LEU A 595 23.78 -5.80 -9.01
CA LEU A 595 25.10 -5.40 -8.53
C LEU A 595 25.79 -4.42 -9.48
N GLU A 596 25.75 -4.67 -10.78
CA GLU A 596 26.41 -3.83 -11.77
C GLU A 596 25.87 -2.39 -11.75
N SER A 597 24.55 -2.22 -11.57
CA SER A 597 23.93 -0.90 -11.36
C SER A 597 24.23 -0.28 -9.98
N THR A 598 24.47 -1.11 -8.96
CA THR A 598 24.87 -0.66 -7.61
C THR A 598 26.30 -0.15 -7.56
N PHE A 599 27.24 -0.82 -8.23
CA PHE A 599 28.67 -0.51 -8.16
C PHE A 599 29.16 0.41 -9.29
N ALA A 600 28.48 0.49 -10.44
CA ALA A 600 28.85 1.43 -11.52
C ALA A 600 28.73 2.92 -11.12
N ASN A 601 27.83 3.24 -10.16
CA ASN A 601 27.69 4.60 -9.62
C ASN A 601 28.77 4.96 -8.57
N ALA A 602 29.52 3.98 -8.06
CA ALA A 602 30.62 4.24 -7.12
C ALA A 602 31.86 4.75 -7.87
N ASP A 603 32.11 4.25 -9.09
CA ASP A 603 33.25 4.67 -9.92
C ASP A 603 33.06 6.09 -10.47
N SER A 604 31.81 6.53 -10.72
CA SER A 604 31.53 7.91 -11.15
C SER A 604 31.63 8.95 -10.02
N MET A 605 31.59 8.53 -8.74
CA MET A 605 31.80 9.42 -7.59
C MET A 605 33.29 9.59 -7.24
N ASN A 606 34.17 8.69 -7.69
CA ASN A 606 35.61 8.78 -7.43
C ASN A 606 36.38 9.68 -8.42
N CYS A 607 35.83 9.97 -9.60
CA CYS A 607 36.47 10.86 -10.59
C CYS A 607 36.34 12.37 -10.31
N HIS A 608 35.57 12.79 -9.29
CA HIS A 608 35.50 14.19 -8.86
C HIS A 608 36.29 14.49 -7.57
N ALA A 609 36.89 13.49 -6.91
CA ALA A 609 37.64 13.68 -5.67
C ALA A 609 39.17 13.78 -5.88
N THR A 610 39.68 13.55 -7.08
CA THR A 610 41.13 13.54 -7.39
C THR A 610 41.68 14.82 -8.03
N ALA A 611 40.86 15.86 -8.18
CA ALA A 611 41.30 17.14 -8.78
C ALA A 611 41.55 18.29 -7.78
N SER A 612 41.40 18.07 -6.47
CA SER A 612 41.55 19.15 -5.46
C SER A 612 42.33 18.72 -4.23
N THR A 613 43.55 18.20 -4.42
CA THR A 613 44.52 18.10 -3.31
C THR A 613 45.96 18.17 -3.80
N MET A 614 46.35 19.34 -4.32
CA MET A 614 47.73 19.78 -4.33
C MET A 614 47.81 21.25 -3.92
N SER A 615 47.84 21.47 -2.60
CA SER A 615 48.57 22.58 -1.97
C SER A 615 48.58 22.36 -0.45
N ARG A 616 49.73 21.96 0.08
CA ARG A 616 50.17 22.21 1.47
C ARG A 616 50.49 23.72 1.55
N ASN A 617 50.27 24.48 2.61
CA ASN A 617 50.80 24.29 3.96
C ASN A 617 50.28 25.42 4.88
N ASP A 618 50.47 25.21 6.19
CA ASP A 618 50.72 26.20 7.23
C ASP A 618 49.61 27.15 7.74
N SER A 619 49.17 26.83 8.97
CA SER A 619 49.42 27.63 10.18
C SER A 619 48.21 28.23 10.94
N LYS A 620 48.22 27.87 12.24
CA LYS A 620 47.77 28.60 13.44
C LYS A 620 46.29 28.97 13.60
N LYS A 621 45.66 28.25 14.54
CA LYS A 621 44.58 28.75 15.41
C LYS A 621 45.04 30.00 16.17
N VAL A 622 44.16 30.99 16.25
CA VAL A 622 44.04 31.88 17.42
C VAL A 622 42.56 32.05 17.76
N ASP A 623 42.33 32.06 19.07
CA ASP A 623 41.10 32.08 19.83
C ASP A 623 40.16 33.26 19.56
N SER A 624 38.87 33.09 19.88
CA SER A 624 38.30 33.59 21.15
C SER A 624 36.83 34.01 21.03
N SER A 625 36.03 33.39 21.89
CA SER A 625 34.95 33.94 22.73
C SER A 625 33.94 34.99 22.23
N ASN A 626 32.69 34.68 22.60
CA ASN A 626 31.68 35.53 23.26
C ASN A 626 30.58 36.20 22.44
N ALA A 627 29.35 35.94 22.93
CA ALA A 627 28.17 36.82 23.00
C ALA A 627 27.58 37.26 21.65
N GLN A 628 26.28 37.38 21.39
CA GLN A 628 25.07 37.56 22.18
C GLN A 628 23.90 37.43 21.18
N ASN A 629 22.78 36.84 21.59
CA ASN A 629 21.45 37.10 21.00
C ASN A 629 20.93 38.48 21.47
N PRO A 630 19.77 39.07 21.04
CA PRO A 630 18.76 38.69 20.02
C PRO A 630 18.14 39.90 19.21
N HIS A 631 17.10 39.60 18.40
CA HIS A 631 16.06 40.50 17.82
C HIS A 631 16.54 41.48 16.71
N GLU A 632 15.82 41.67 15.58
CA GLU A 632 14.49 42.26 15.49
C GLU A 632 13.82 42.03 14.10
N GLN A 633 12.51 42.29 14.06
CA GLN A 633 11.57 42.05 12.96
C GLN A 633 11.61 43.14 11.85
N ALA A 634 11.16 42.76 10.65
CA ALA A 634 10.07 43.39 9.88
C ALA A 634 10.37 43.81 8.40
N LYS A 635 9.56 43.20 7.52
CA LYS A 635 8.73 43.77 6.44
C LYS A 635 9.30 44.21 5.08
N ASP A 636 8.52 43.75 4.09
CA ASP A 636 8.14 44.34 2.80
C ASP A 636 9.20 44.54 1.69
N SER A 637 9.04 43.81 0.58
CA SER A 637 8.38 44.33 -0.63
C SER A 637 8.68 43.49 -1.88
N LYS A 638 7.66 43.38 -2.75
CA LYS A 638 7.74 42.88 -4.13
C LYS A 638 8.59 43.82 -4.98
N ILE A 639 9.37 43.30 -5.93
CA ILE A 639 9.52 43.80 -7.31
C ILE A 639 10.16 42.71 -8.19
N SER A 640 9.82 42.80 -9.46
CA SER A 640 9.80 41.87 -10.57
C SER A 640 11.07 41.80 -11.44
N LYS A 641 11.07 40.77 -12.32
CA LYS A 641 11.62 40.70 -13.70
C LYS A 641 13.13 40.52 -13.89
N GLU A 642 13.51 39.40 -14.51
CA GLU A 642 14.06 39.24 -15.88
C GLU A 642 15.49 38.67 -15.68
N THR A 643 16.04 37.68 -16.39
CA THR A 643 16.06 37.37 -17.83
C THR A 643 16.49 35.90 -18.04
N ALA A 644 15.99 35.30 -19.13
CA ALA A 644 16.60 34.14 -19.79
C ALA A 644 17.17 34.62 -21.14
N PRO A 645 18.29 34.08 -21.66
CA PRO A 645 18.70 34.36 -23.02
C PRO A 645 18.15 33.32 -24.00
N CYS A 646 17.49 33.87 -25.02
CA CYS A 646 17.18 33.27 -26.29
C CYS A 646 18.44 33.21 -27.18
N PHE A 647 18.57 32.19 -28.02
CA PHE A 647 19.37 32.25 -29.25
C PHE A 647 18.58 31.56 -30.37
N CYS A 648 18.09 32.36 -31.32
CA CYS A 648 17.80 31.99 -32.71
C CYS A 648 18.85 32.72 -33.57
N ASP A 649 19.38 32.14 -34.65
CA ASP A 649 18.99 32.34 -36.06
C ASP A 649 20.29 32.05 -36.88
N GLU A 650 20.36 31.67 -38.15
CA GLU A 650 19.45 31.55 -39.29
C GLU A 650 20.20 30.88 -40.48
N GLN A 651 19.44 30.26 -41.41
CA GLN A 651 19.58 30.23 -42.90
C GLN A 651 20.89 29.69 -43.55
N THR A 652 20.92 28.88 -44.63
CA THR A 652 20.11 28.80 -45.88
C THR A 652 20.32 27.45 -46.63
N SER A 653 19.42 27.23 -47.58
CA SER A 653 19.13 26.11 -48.50
C SER A 653 20.24 25.48 -49.37
N LYS A 654 20.05 24.18 -49.69
CA LYS A 654 20.08 23.61 -51.06
C LYS A 654 19.47 22.20 -51.11
N ALA A 655 18.70 21.94 -52.16
CA ALA A 655 17.87 20.76 -52.40
C ALA A 655 18.62 19.61 -53.08
N VAL A 656 18.26 18.34 -52.79
CA VAL A 656 18.18 17.21 -53.75
C VAL A 656 17.12 16.19 -53.28
N GLN A 657 16.43 15.61 -54.25
CA GLN A 657 15.25 14.75 -54.24
C GLN A 657 15.47 13.33 -53.65
N GLY A 658 14.38 12.75 -53.13
CA GLY A 658 13.89 11.44 -53.58
C GLY A 658 14.16 10.20 -52.71
N GLY A 659 13.08 9.65 -52.13
CA GLY A 659 12.84 8.21 -52.07
C GLY A 659 13.12 7.48 -50.74
N GLY A 660 12.09 6.79 -50.23
CA GLY A 660 12.26 5.59 -49.41
C GLY A 660 11.93 5.71 -47.93
N THR A 661 10.66 5.53 -47.57
CA THR A 661 10.23 5.10 -46.24
C THR A 661 10.76 3.68 -45.99
N GLN A 662 11.90 3.56 -45.29
CA GLN A 662 12.32 2.30 -44.68
C GLN A 662 11.84 2.26 -43.23
N ALA A 663 10.93 1.32 -43.00
CA ALA A 663 10.62 0.75 -41.71
C ALA A 663 11.91 0.42 -40.95
N GLY A 664 12.08 1.03 -39.78
CA GLY A 664 13.12 0.66 -38.83
C GLY A 664 12.86 -0.74 -38.31
N LEU A 665 13.56 -1.71 -38.90
CA LEU A 665 13.79 -3.05 -38.37
C LEU A 665 14.37 -2.92 -36.95
N PHE A 666 13.52 -3.04 -35.93
CA PHE A 666 13.97 -3.53 -34.64
C PHE A 666 14.37 -4.98 -34.85
N ARG A 667 15.68 -5.23 -34.92
CA ARG A 667 16.24 -6.57 -34.79
C ARG A 667 15.65 -7.19 -33.54
N GLU A 668 14.87 -8.24 -33.73
CA GLU A 668 14.58 -9.24 -32.71
C GLU A 668 15.92 -9.67 -32.11
N ALA A 669 16.21 -9.18 -30.92
CA ALA A 669 17.16 -9.83 -30.05
C ALA A 669 16.51 -11.16 -29.69
N GLN A 670 16.88 -12.22 -30.41
CA GLN A 670 16.72 -13.58 -29.94
C GLN A 670 17.44 -13.66 -28.59
N SER A 671 16.67 -13.48 -27.51
CA SER A 671 17.16 -13.72 -26.16
C SER A 671 17.39 -15.22 -26.05
N SER A 672 18.63 -15.64 -26.22
CA SER A 672 19.11 -16.87 -25.63
C SER A 672 18.66 -16.87 -24.17
N ASN A 673 17.95 -17.93 -23.75
CA ASN A 673 17.53 -18.22 -22.37
C ASN A 673 18.74 -18.45 -21.46
N ALA A 674 19.63 -17.46 -21.32
CA ALA A 674 20.63 -17.42 -20.28
C ALA A 674 20.01 -16.70 -19.09
N THR A 675 19.65 -17.46 -18.05
CA THR A 675 19.31 -16.88 -16.75
C THR A 675 20.43 -15.92 -16.32
N PRO A 676 20.12 -14.67 -15.93
CA PRO A 676 21.15 -13.72 -15.53
C PRO A 676 21.97 -14.30 -14.37
N GLU A 677 23.29 -14.28 -14.54
CA GLU A 677 24.26 -14.83 -13.59
C GLU A 677 23.97 -14.30 -12.17
N SER A 678 23.95 -15.20 -11.18
CA SER A 678 23.76 -14.82 -9.78
C SER A 678 25.12 -14.53 -9.16
N LYS A 679 25.23 -13.42 -8.43
CA LYS A 679 26.48 -12.99 -7.77
C LYS A 679 26.22 -12.75 -6.28
N LEU A 680 27.27 -12.84 -5.46
CA LEU A 680 27.18 -12.59 -4.03
C LEU A 680 27.11 -11.09 -3.74
N PHE A 681 26.12 -10.68 -2.96
CA PHE A 681 26.05 -9.37 -2.33
C PHE A 681 26.56 -9.48 -0.89
N ILE A 682 27.73 -8.88 -0.61
CA ILE A 682 28.39 -8.91 0.69
C ILE A 682 28.40 -7.49 1.29
N THR A 683 27.95 -7.38 2.52
CA THR A 683 27.83 -6.10 3.22
C THR A 683 28.11 -6.22 4.71
N SER A 684 28.54 -5.12 5.33
CA SER A 684 28.56 -5.00 6.79
C SER A 684 27.14 -4.81 7.32
N LYS A 685 27.01 -4.64 8.65
CA LYS A 685 25.73 -4.29 9.30
C LYS A 685 24.93 -3.19 8.60
N SER A 686 25.57 -2.17 8.01
CA SER A 686 24.84 -1.01 7.48
C SER A 686 25.34 -0.49 6.14
N ASP A 687 26.46 -1.02 5.64
CA ASP A 687 27.15 -0.39 4.52
C ASP A 687 27.98 -1.39 3.70
N ALA A 688 27.59 -1.57 2.43
CA ALA A 688 28.23 -2.48 1.49
C ALA A 688 29.59 -1.98 0.98
N LEU A 689 29.87 -0.69 1.17
CA LEU A 689 31.11 -0.02 0.74
C LEU A 689 32.04 0.30 1.92
N SER A 690 31.69 -0.12 3.14
CA SER A 690 32.53 0.09 4.30
C SER A 690 33.82 -0.74 4.26
N PRO A 691 34.89 -0.30 4.95
CA PRO A 691 36.10 -1.12 5.13
C PRO A 691 35.80 -2.51 5.70
N TYR A 692 34.82 -2.62 6.61
CA TYR A 692 34.36 -3.90 7.17
C TYR A 692 33.77 -4.84 6.12
N ALA A 693 33.03 -4.30 5.14
CA ALA A 693 32.52 -5.11 4.03
C ALA A 693 33.67 -5.62 3.14
N THR A 694 34.73 -4.83 2.95
CA THR A 694 35.94 -5.25 2.23
C THR A 694 36.69 -6.35 2.98
N ILE A 695 36.89 -6.20 4.29
CA ILE A 695 37.50 -7.23 5.15
C ILE A 695 36.69 -8.53 5.05
N MET A 696 35.36 -8.45 5.16
CA MET A 696 34.50 -9.62 5.01
C MET A 696 34.64 -10.27 3.63
N ARG A 697 34.68 -9.50 2.54
CA ARG A 697 34.89 -10.03 1.19
C ARG A 697 36.19 -10.82 1.10
N GLU A 698 37.31 -10.26 1.55
CA GLU A 698 38.63 -10.92 1.55
C GLU A 698 38.64 -12.24 2.33
N LEU A 699 37.98 -12.26 3.51
CA LEU A 699 37.92 -13.46 4.35
C LEU A 699 37.02 -14.54 3.75
N ILE A 700 35.84 -14.18 3.24
CA ILE A 700 34.94 -15.12 2.55
C ILE A 700 35.60 -15.68 1.29
N ASP A 701 36.31 -14.84 0.53
CA ASP A 701 37.06 -15.23 -0.66
C ASP A 701 38.10 -16.32 -0.35
N SER A 702 38.92 -16.06 0.68
CA SER A 702 39.95 -16.98 1.16
C SER A 702 39.35 -18.29 1.67
N HIS A 703 38.21 -18.20 2.38
CA HIS A 703 37.49 -19.35 2.92
C HIS A 703 36.92 -20.25 1.82
N LEU A 704 36.23 -19.67 0.84
CA LEU A 704 35.69 -20.40 -0.31
C LEU A 704 36.81 -21.04 -1.14
N ALA A 705 37.93 -20.34 -1.34
CA ALA A 705 39.10 -20.90 -2.04
C ALA A 705 39.73 -22.09 -1.29
N HIS A 706 39.73 -22.06 0.04
CA HIS A 706 40.18 -23.19 0.84
C HIS A 706 39.22 -24.38 0.74
N HIS A 707 37.92 -24.16 0.98
CA HIS A 707 36.92 -25.22 0.90
C HIS A 707 36.83 -25.85 -0.49
N ALA A 708 36.86 -25.04 -1.56
CA ALA A 708 36.86 -25.52 -2.94
C ALA A 708 37.98 -26.54 -3.20
N ARG A 709 39.19 -26.31 -2.66
CA ARG A 709 40.30 -27.28 -2.74
C ARG A 709 40.00 -28.59 -2.01
N THR A 710 39.36 -28.53 -0.85
CA THR A 710 39.01 -29.74 -0.08
C THR A 710 37.99 -30.63 -0.80
N ILE A 711 37.09 -30.04 -1.60
CA ILE A 711 36.05 -30.76 -2.36
C ILE A 711 36.41 -30.94 -3.85
N GLN A 712 37.67 -30.68 -4.25
CA GLN A 712 38.15 -30.79 -5.64
C GLN A 712 37.30 -29.97 -6.65
N SER A 713 36.85 -28.79 -6.25
CA SER A 713 36.11 -27.83 -7.08
C SER A 713 36.92 -26.54 -7.31
N THR A 714 36.49 -25.69 -8.24
CA THR A 714 36.95 -24.30 -8.32
C THR A 714 36.17 -23.40 -7.37
N LYS A 715 36.80 -22.30 -6.95
CA LYS A 715 36.19 -21.28 -6.10
C LYS A 715 35.01 -20.62 -6.82
N GLU A 716 35.18 -20.29 -8.09
CA GLU A 716 34.17 -19.61 -8.92
C GLU A 716 32.90 -20.45 -9.07
N SER A 717 33.06 -21.77 -9.25
CA SER A 717 31.92 -22.72 -9.30
C SER A 717 31.18 -22.79 -7.97
N LEU A 718 31.92 -22.86 -6.86
CA LEU A 718 31.35 -22.91 -5.51
C LEU A 718 30.62 -21.60 -5.17
N GLU A 719 31.22 -20.45 -5.51
CA GLU A 719 30.64 -19.12 -5.32
C GLU A 719 29.35 -18.94 -6.12
N SER A 720 29.36 -19.30 -7.41
CA SER A 720 28.18 -19.24 -8.27
C SER A 720 27.05 -20.15 -7.78
N THR A 721 27.39 -21.36 -7.31
CA THR A 721 26.45 -22.30 -6.70
C THR A 721 25.83 -21.73 -5.43
N LEU A 722 26.65 -21.11 -4.57
CA LEU A 722 26.19 -20.46 -3.33
C LEU A 722 25.29 -19.27 -3.64
N ALA A 723 25.69 -18.38 -4.55
CA ALA A 723 24.92 -17.21 -4.94
C ALA A 723 23.54 -17.60 -5.51
N THR A 724 23.50 -18.61 -6.38
CA THR A 724 22.26 -19.15 -6.94
C THR A 724 21.38 -19.75 -5.84
N TYR A 725 21.95 -20.58 -4.97
CA TYR A 725 21.21 -21.17 -3.85
C TYR A 725 20.59 -20.11 -2.92
N LEU A 726 21.35 -19.08 -2.52
CA LEU A 726 20.85 -18.03 -1.64
C LEU A 726 19.75 -17.19 -2.30
N LYS A 727 19.88 -16.91 -3.60
CA LYS A 727 18.87 -16.17 -4.37
C LYS A 727 17.57 -16.96 -4.48
N ASP A 728 17.66 -18.24 -4.85
CA ASP A 728 16.49 -19.10 -5.10
C ASP A 728 15.75 -19.46 -3.82
N GLN A 729 16.49 -19.71 -2.73
CA GLN A 729 15.92 -19.92 -1.39
C GLN A 729 15.50 -18.61 -0.70
N ASN A 730 15.80 -17.46 -1.31
CA ASN A 730 15.53 -16.14 -0.78
C ASN A 730 16.12 -15.94 0.64
N LEU A 731 17.39 -16.29 0.82
CA LEU A 731 18.12 -16.29 2.08
C LEU A 731 19.25 -15.24 2.14
N SER A 732 19.50 -14.74 3.34
CA SER A 732 20.72 -14.05 3.74
C SER A 732 21.48 -14.89 4.75
N LEU A 733 22.76 -15.13 4.52
CA LEU A 733 23.67 -15.64 5.53
C LEU A 733 24.18 -14.49 6.39
N VAL A 734 24.11 -14.67 7.69
CA VAL A 734 24.56 -13.69 8.69
C VAL A 734 25.76 -14.26 9.41
N PHE A 735 26.85 -13.49 9.46
CA PHE A 735 28.12 -13.92 10.03
C PHE A 735 28.56 -13.01 11.16
N GLU A 736 29.30 -13.58 12.11
CA GLU A 736 30.26 -12.82 12.90
C GLU A 736 31.63 -12.92 12.20
N ILE A 737 32.19 -11.76 11.86
CA ILE A 737 33.50 -11.66 11.22
C ILE A 737 34.51 -11.24 12.29
N ILE A 738 35.56 -12.04 12.44
CA ILE A 738 36.60 -11.87 13.44
C ILE A 738 37.92 -11.65 12.68
N GLU A 739 38.48 -10.44 12.79
CA GLU A 739 39.77 -10.07 12.20
C GLU A 739 40.66 -9.42 13.26
N PRO A 740 41.45 -10.20 14.02
CA PRO A 740 42.16 -9.72 15.20
C PRO A 740 43.17 -8.61 14.89
N SER A 741 43.73 -8.58 13.67
CA SER A 741 44.79 -7.64 13.30
C SER A 741 44.22 -6.29 12.85
N LYS A 742 43.15 -6.31 12.05
CA LYS A 742 42.55 -5.08 11.49
C LYS A 742 41.45 -4.50 12.38
N ASP A 743 40.81 -5.32 13.22
CA ASP A 743 39.66 -4.94 14.05
C ASP A 743 39.64 -5.65 15.41
N PRO A 744 40.64 -5.39 16.29
CA PRO A 744 40.76 -6.04 17.58
C PRO A 744 39.58 -5.68 18.50
N HIS A 745 38.81 -6.71 18.84
CA HIS A 745 37.65 -6.64 19.73
C HIS A 745 38.05 -6.86 21.21
N ILE A 746 37.10 -7.16 22.11
CA ILE A 746 37.36 -7.31 23.55
C ILE A 746 37.84 -8.73 23.88
N ILE A 747 37.27 -9.73 23.22
CA ILE A 747 37.71 -11.11 23.31
C ILE A 747 38.90 -11.30 22.36
N ALA A 748 39.95 -11.97 22.85
CA ALA A 748 41.14 -12.23 22.06
C ALA A 748 40.93 -13.47 21.19
N TYR A 749 41.31 -13.36 19.92
CA TYR A 749 41.31 -14.46 18.96
C TYR A 749 42.68 -14.49 18.27
N SER A 750 43.20 -15.69 18.04
CA SER A 750 44.54 -15.90 17.47
C SER A 750 44.58 -15.86 15.94
N THR A 751 43.47 -16.18 15.29
CA THR A 751 43.36 -16.23 13.82
C THR A 751 42.11 -15.52 13.32
N PRO A 752 42.12 -14.98 12.09
CA PRO A 752 40.90 -14.53 11.43
C PRO A 752 39.90 -15.68 11.26
N GLN A 753 38.61 -15.41 11.47
CA GLN A 753 37.53 -16.41 11.36
C GLN A 753 36.25 -15.78 10.81
N VAL A 754 35.47 -16.60 10.09
CA VAL A 754 34.10 -16.29 9.68
C VAL A 754 33.15 -17.31 10.30
N ILE A 755 32.28 -16.86 11.20
CA ILE A 755 31.35 -17.74 11.92
C ILE A 755 29.95 -17.49 11.39
N LEU A 756 29.34 -18.51 10.78
CA LEU A 756 27.96 -18.48 10.29
C LEU A 756 27.00 -18.52 11.49
N LEU A 757 26.30 -17.41 11.72
CA LEU A 757 25.38 -17.24 12.84
C LEU A 757 23.98 -17.79 12.53
N ASP A 758 23.40 -17.39 11.40
CA ASP A 758 22.09 -17.87 10.96
C ASP A 758 21.91 -17.64 9.45
N ALA A 759 20.95 -18.34 8.87
CA ALA A 759 20.42 -18.08 7.53
C ALA A 759 19.00 -17.52 7.67
N ILE A 760 18.76 -16.30 7.21
CA ILE A 760 17.53 -15.54 7.43
C ILE A 760 16.79 -15.36 6.10
N TYR A 761 15.50 -15.68 6.06
CA TYR A 761 14.68 -15.43 4.89
C TYR A 761 14.51 -13.94 4.64
N ASN A 762 14.71 -13.51 3.40
CA ASN A 762 14.55 -12.15 2.91
C ASN A 762 13.07 -11.76 2.77
N THR A 763 12.37 -11.73 3.91
CA THR A 763 10.95 -11.39 4.04
C THR A 763 10.77 -10.28 5.10
N PRO A 764 9.63 -9.57 5.11
CA PRO A 764 9.40 -8.47 6.07
C PRO A 764 9.41 -8.90 7.54
N ASN A 765 9.03 -10.15 7.83
CA ASN A 765 8.99 -10.72 9.18
C ASN A 765 10.22 -11.61 9.40
N LEU A 766 10.79 -11.60 10.60
CA LEU A 766 11.94 -12.45 10.92
C LEU A 766 11.55 -13.92 10.87
N ALA A 767 12.23 -14.67 10.01
CA ALA A 767 12.14 -16.11 9.87
C ALA A 767 13.53 -16.62 9.47
N LYS A 768 13.96 -17.72 10.07
CA LYS A 768 15.31 -18.27 9.93
C LYS A 768 15.23 -19.75 9.57
N LEU A 769 16.31 -20.30 9.00
CA LEU A 769 16.44 -21.74 8.90
C LEU A 769 16.57 -22.35 10.30
N PRO A 770 16.01 -23.55 10.54
CA PRO A 770 16.30 -24.35 11.73
C PRO A 770 17.81 -24.61 11.88
N TYR A 771 18.27 -24.79 13.11
CA TYR A 771 19.71 -24.94 13.40
C TYR A 771 20.35 -26.14 12.67
N ASP A 772 19.66 -27.27 12.58
CA ASP A 772 20.18 -28.46 11.86
C ASP A 772 20.36 -28.19 10.36
N GLU A 773 19.43 -27.46 9.75
CA GLU A 773 19.53 -27.03 8.35
C GLU A 773 20.64 -25.99 8.15
N LEU A 774 20.85 -25.10 9.13
CA LEU A 774 21.98 -24.18 9.15
C LEU A 774 23.31 -24.92 9.20
N CYS A 775 23.43 -25.96 10.04
CA CYS A 775 24.60 -26.84 10.13
C CYS A 775 24.86 -27.56 8.80
N ALA A 776 23.82 -28.12 8.17
CA ALA A 776 23.94 -28.74 6.85
C ALA A 776 24.40 -27.74 5.78
N LEU A 777 23.88 -26.51 5.82
CA LEU A 777 24.29 -25.44 4.91
C LEU A 777 25.74 -24.99 5.13
N GLY A 778 26.14 -24.86 6.40
CA GLY A 778 27.51 -24.56 6.80
C GLY A 778 28.48 -25.63 6.29
N ALA A 779 28.19 -26.91 6.53
CA ALA A 779 29.00 -28.02 6.06
C ALA A 779 29.11 -28.06 4.52
N ARG A 780 28.00 -27.81 3.81
CA ARG A 780 27.96 -27.79 2.34
C ARG A 780 28.92 -26.76 1.74
N PHE A 781 28.97 -25.55 2.30
CA PHE A 781 29.79 -24.45 1.79
C PHE A 781 31.06 -24.18 2.62
N GLY A 782 31.36 -25.06 3.58
CA GLY A 782 32.56 -25.04 4.40
C GLY A 782 32.55 -24.07 5.58
N PHE A 783 31.45 -23.38 5.89
CA PHE A 783 31.40 -22.39 6.96
C PHE A 783 31.28 -23.04 8.34
N LYS A 784 32.09 -22.56 9.30
CA LYS A 784 31.93 -22.89 10.72
C LYS A 784 30.66 -22.22 11.25
N VAL A 785 29.74 -23.00 11.81
CA VAL A 785 28.47 -22.52 12.36
C VAL A 785 28.64 -22.10 13.82
N LYS A 786 27.83 -21.14 14.29
CA LYS A 786 27.76 -20.77 15.72
C LYS A 786 27.59 -22.01 16.59
N GLU A 787 28.23 -21.99 17.74
CA GLU A 787 28.18 -23.10 18.67
C GLU A 787 26.92 -23.05 19.54
N GLN A 788 26.19 -24.16 19.58
CA GLN A 788 25.12 -24.41 20.53
C GLN A 788 25.69 -25.14 21.74
N VAL A 789 25.54 -24.55 22.93
CA VAL A 789 26.10 -25.10 24.18
C VAL A 789 25.09 -25.87 25.01
N GLY A 790 23.80 -25.75 24.69
CA GLY A 790 22.75 -26.49 25.37
C GLY A 790 21.35 -25.95 25.10
N SER A 791 20.38 -26.61 25.72
CA SER A 791 18.97 -26.25 25.72
C SER A 791 18.46 -26.17 27.16
N ILE A 792 17.66 -25.16 27.46
CA ILE A 792 16.99 -24.96 28.76
C ILE A 792 15.54 -25.38 28.58
N ALA A 793 15.05 -26.32 29.38
CA ALA A 793 13.73 -26.94 29.20
C ALA A 793 12.59 -26.23 29.94
N CYS A 794 12.90 -25.47 31.00
CA CYS A 794 11.91 -24.77 31.82
C CYS A 794 12.47 -23.55 32.56
N TRP A 795 11.61 -22.86 33.29
CA TRP A 795 11.95 -21.64 34.04
C TRP A 795 12.97 -21.87 35.16
N GLU A 796 12.88 -23.00 35.85
CA GLU A 796 13.81 -23.36 36.93
C GLU A 796 15.24 -23.52 36.40
N GLU A 797 15.40 -24.23 35.28
CA GLU A 797 16.68 -24.37 34.59
C GLU A 797 17.20 -23.02 34.05
N PHE A 798 16.30 -22.14 33.59
CA PHE A 798 16.67 -20.79 33.17
C PHE A 798 17.25 -19.97 34.33
N MET A 799 16.62 -20.02 35.50
CA MET A 799 17.10 -19.36 36.71
C MET A 799 18.41 -19.97 37.22
N GLU A 800 18.59 -21.29 37.11
CA GLU A 800 19.85 -21.96 37.41
C GLU A 800 20.96 -21.52 36.45
N PHE A 801 20.67 -21.43 35.15
CA PHE A 801 21.59 -20.91 34.16
C PHE A 801 22.05 -19.48 34.49
N LEU A 802 21.12 -18.60 34.85
CA LEU A 802 21.45 -17.22 35.25
C LEU A 802 22.32 -17.18 36.52
N ARG A 803 22.03 -18.02 37.52
CA ARG A 803 22.82 -18.13 38.75
C ARG A 803 24.24 -18.63 38.47
N LYS A 804 24.37 -19.70 37.67
CA LYS A 804 25.65 -20.29 37.27
C LYS A 804 26.57 -19.30 36.54
N HIS A 805 25.98 -18.34 35.85
CA HIS A 805 26.69 -17.34 35.06
C HIS A 805 26.72 -15.94 35.69
N ASP A 806 26.47 -15.83 36.99
CA ASP A 806 26.52 -14.58 37.77
C ASP A 806 25.66 -13.44 37.18
N GLN A 807 24.47 -13.77 36.66
CA GLN A 807 23.54 -12.81 36.07
C GLN A 807 22.43 -12.34 37.01
N LEU A 808 22.35 -12.92 38.21
CA LEU A 808 21.41 -12.51 39.25
C LEU A 808 22.08 -11.51 40.22
N PRO A 809 21.34 -10.53 40.75
CA PRO A 809 21.84 -9.67 41.82
C PRO A 809 22.20 -10.51 43.05
N SER A 810 23.42 -10.36 43.59
CA SER A 810 23.83 -10.95 44.86
C SER A 810 24.00 -9.88 45.94
N ASP A 811 23.60 -10.19 47.18
CA ASP A 811 23.75 -9.35 48.38
C ASP A 811 25.18 -9.37 48.98
N GLU A 812 26.17 -9.85 48.22
CA GLU A 812 27.49 -10.20 48.77
C GLU A 812 28.51 -9.04 48.87
N SER A 813 29.45 -9.26 49.82
CA SER A 813 30.59 -8.42 50.22
C SER A 813 31.45 -7.87 49.07
N PRO A 814 32.09 -6.68 49.22
CA PRO A 814 32.98 -6.07 48.23
C PRO A 814 34.09 -6.98 47.68
N HIS A 815 34.57 -7.96 48.46
CA HIS A 815 35.65 -8.87 48.04
C HIS A 815 35.20 -9.90 46.98
N ALA A 816 33.90 -10.21 46.85
CA ALA A 816 33.36 -11.05 45.79
C ALA A 816 33.34 -10.34 44.41
N LYS A 817 33.55 -9.02 44.37
CA LYS A 817 33.48 -8.22 43.12
C LYS A 817 34.73 -8.30 42.25
N ASP A 818 35.86 -8.79 42.76
CA ASP A 818 37.08 -8.99 41.96
C ASP A 818 37.01 -10.23 41.05
N SER A 819 36.15 -11.21 41.35
CA SER A 819 35.94 -12.39 40.48
C SER A 819 35.33 -12.01 39.12
N ARG A 820 34.62 -10.87 39.05
CA ARG A 820 33.90 -10.42 37.84
C ARG A 820 34.81 -10.11 36.65
N LEU A 821 36.07 -9.74 36.88
CA LEU A 821 37.04 -9.44 35.82
C LEU A 821 37.89 -10.65 35.41
N LEU A 822 37.87 -11.75 36.18
CA LEU A 822 38.78 -12.89 36.03
C LEU A 822 38.12 -14.28 35.95
N GLY A 823 36.84 -14.44 36.33
CA GLY A 823 36.25 -15.77 36.58
C GLY A 823 35.17 -16.25 35.60
N SER A 824 34.28 -15.38 35.11
CA SER A 824 33.12 -15.83 34.33
C SER A 824 33.41 -15.93 32.83
N GLY A 825 33.07 -17.04 32.19
CA GLY A 825 33.14 -17.19 30.73
C GLY A 825 34.47 -17.71 30.19
N ALA A 826 35.28 -18.37 31.01
CA ALA A 826 36.46 -19.10 30.55
C ALA A 826 36.06 -20.30 29.69
N ARG A 827 36.88 -20.59 28.68
CA ARG A 827 36.81 -21.73 27.75
C ARG A 827 38.22 -22.31 27.57
N GLU A 828 38.34 -23.55 27.10
CA GLU A 828 39.63 -24.21 26.84
C GLU A 828 40.63 -23.35 26.07
N ASP A 829 40.16 -22.53 25.14
CA ASP A 829 40.95 -21.68 24.24
C ASP A 829 40.84 -20.17 24.54
N GLY A 830 40.26 -19.76 25.67
CA GLY A 830 40.20 -18.36 26.07
C GLY A 830 38.96 -17.97 26.87
N PHE A 831 38.26 -16.92 26.40
CA PHE A 831 37.06 -16.37 27.04
C PHE A 831 35.97 -16.10 26.01
N ILE A 832 34.70 -16.12 26.42
CA ILE A 832 33.55 -15.75 25.57
C ILE A 832 32.94 -14.40 25.98
N GLU A 833 32.29 -13.69 25.04
CA GLU A 833 31.53 -12.49 25.39
C GLU A 833 30.29 -12.83 26.24
N GLY A 834 29.66 -13.96 25.94
CA GLY A 834 28.53 -14.50 26.66
C GLY A 834 27.66 -15.36 25.75
N PHE A 835 26.35 -15.23 25.88
CA PHE A 835 25.39 -16.11 25.20
C PHE A 835 24.32 -15.32 24.44
N VAL A 836 23.87 -15.90 23.32
CA VAL A 836 22.59 -15.56 22.67
C VAL A 836 21.62 -16.68 22.98
N LEU A 837 20.47 -16.33 23.53
CA LEU A 837 19.40 -17.25 23.87
C LEU A 837 18.27 -17.03 22.88
N GLU A 838 17.69 -18.13 22.40
CA GLU A 838 16.55 -18.12 21.49
C GLU A 838 15.51 -19.11 21.97
N ASP A 839 14.32 -18.62 22.25
CA ASP A 839 13.20 -19.42 22.72
C ASP A 839 12.49 -20.14 21.56
N SER A 840 11.57 -21.06 21.85
CA SER A 840 10.87 -21.84 20.81
C SER A 840 9.86 -21.03 19.99
N ALA A 841 9.51 -19.81 20.43
CA ALA A 841 8.70 -18.85 19.68
C ALA A 841 9.55 -17.89 18.82
N GLY A 842 10.88 -17.98 18.90
CA GLY A 842 11.83 -17.12 18.16
C GLY A 842 12.16 -15.80 18.87
N PHE A 843 11.78 -15.63 20.14
CA PHE A 843 12.24 -14.51 20.95
C PHE A 843 13.73 -14.67 21.27
N MET A 844 14.50 -13.62 21.01
CA MET A 844 15.95 -13.61 21.20
C MET A 844 16.37 -12.68 22.33
N LEU A 845 17.26 -13.17 23.18
CA LEU A 845 17.85 -12.44 24.30
C LEU A 845 19.38 -12.61 24.23
N LYS A 846 20.13 -11.66 24.77
CA LYS A 846 21.57 -11.82 24.96
C LYS A 846 21.98 -11.58 26.40
N ILE A 847 22.97 -12.36 26.81
CA ILE A 847 23.54 -12.32 28.15
C ILE A 847 25.04 -12.11 27.96
N LYS A 848 25.58 -11.07 28.60
CA LYS A 848 27.00 -10.74 28.52
C LYS A 848 27.64 -11.09 29.84
N LEU A 849 28.72 -11.85 29.82
CA LEU A 849 29.34 -12.32 31.04
C LEU A 849 30.19 -11.23 31.71
N PRO A 850 30.35 -11.27 33.05
CA PRO A 850 31.11 -10.30 33.82
C PRO A 850 32.49 -9.98 33.24
N TYR A 851 33.25 -10.99 32.78
CA TYR A 851 34.58 -10.78 32.17
C TYR A 851 34.52 -9.76 31.03
N TYR A 852 33.65 -10.00 30.05
CA TYR A 852 33.48 -9.10 28.92
C TYR A 852 32.98 -7.73 29.36
N GLN A 853 31.99 -7.68 30.26
CA GLN A 853 31.41 -6.42 30.73
C GLN A 853 32.46 -5.54 31.41
N GLY A 854 33.33 -6.14 32.24
CA GLY A 854 34.41 -5.47 32.94
C GLY A 854 35.45 -4.91 31.99
N TRP A 855 35.97 -5.73 31.06
CA TRP A 855 36.96 -5.27 30.07
C TRP A 855 36.38 -4.25 29.09
N LYS A 856 35.10 -4.37 28.71
CA LYS A 856 34.40 -3.36 27.93
C LYS A 856 34.32 -2.02 28.66
N HIS A 857 34.04 -2.05 29.96
CA HIS A 857 33.99 -0.84 30.77
C HIS A 857 35.37 -0.15 30.83
N LEU A 858 36.43 -0.94 31.02
CA LEU A 858 37.82 -0.45 31.04
C LEU A 858 38.28 0.10 29.68
N ARG A 859 37.79 -0.44 28.56
CA ARG A 859 38.08 0.11 27.22
C ARG A 859 37.72 1.59 27.09
N ASN A 860 36.64 2.02 27.73
CA ASN A 860 36.23 3.44 27.72
C ASN A 860 37.29 4.37 28.34
N LEU A 861 38.17 3.86 29.22
CA LEU A 861 39.28 4.63 29.80
C LEU A 861 40.35 4.94 28.74
N LEU A 862 40.62 3.98 27.85
CA LEU A 862 41.58 4.10 26.74
C LEU A 862 41.04 5.04 25.66
N GLU A 863 39.76 4.91 25.32
CA GLU A 863 39.08 5.70 24.28
C GLU A 863 38.72 7.12 24.73
N SER A 864 38.93 7.47 26.00
CA SER A 864 38.57 8.77 26.56
C SER A 864 39.47 9.90 26.02
N PRO A 865 38.89 10.94 25.39
CA PRO A 865 39.65 11.98 24.67
C PRO A 865 40.33 13.02 25.57
N SER A 866 40.02 13.07 26.87
CA SER A 866 40.62 14.04 27.80
C SER A 866 40.96 13.43 29.16
N ALA A 867 42.06 13.92 29.76
CA ALA A 867 42.52 13.50 31.09
C ALA A 867 41.43 13.69 32.17
N LYS A 868 40.66 14.77 32.08
CA LYS A 868 39.52 15.05 33.00
C LYS A 868 38.40 14.01 32.88
N SER A 869 38.08 13.55 31.67
CA SER A 869 37.08 12.50 31.47
C SER A 869 37.55 11.15 31.99
N ARG A 870 38.85 10.85 31.77
CA ARG A 870 39.50 9.65 32.29
C ARG A 870 39.49 9.63 33.82
N HIS A 871 39.85 10.73 34.47
CA HIS A 871 39.85 10.86 35.93
C HIS A 871 38.44 10.66 36.53
N ASN A 872 37.41 11.24 35.90
CA ASN A 872 36.02 11.04 36.31
C ASN A 872 35.51 9.59 36.15
N LEU A 873 36.01 8.85 35.15
CA LEU A 873 35.70 7.43 34.98
C LEU A 873 36.42 6.57 36.02
N ILE A 874 37.70 6.86 36.29
CA ILE A 874 38.49 6.16 37.32
C ILE A 874 37.84 6.32 38.70
N ALA A 875 37.38 7.52 39.06
CA ALA A 875 36.68 7.79 40.31
C ALA A 875 35.36 7.00 40.49
N LYS A 876 34.79 6.47 39.41
CA LYS A 876 33.57 5.65 39.42
C LYS A 876 33.84 4.14 39.45
N LEU A 877 35.10 3.71 39.36
CA LEU A 877 35.48 2.30 39.41
C LEU A 877 35.28 1.76 40.83
N LYS A 878 34.46 0.72 40.97
CA LYS A 878 34.16 0.08 42.26
C LYS A 878 34.92 -1.22 42.52
N SER A 879 35.59 -1.78 41.50
CA SER A 879 36.39 -3.00 41.64
C SER A 879 37.85 -2.63 41.94
N PRO A 880 38.45 -3.20 42.99
CA PRO A 880 39.89 -3.07 43.28
C PRO A 880 40.75 -3.40 42.06
N LEU A 881 40.47 -4.50 41.36
CA LEU A 881 41.19 -4.88 40.14
C LEU A 881 41.08 -3.85 39.00
N ALA A 882 39.90 -3.24 38.84
CA ALA A 882 39.73 -2.16 37.87
C ALA A 882 40.56 -0.91 38.23
N GLN A 883 40.67 -0.59 39.52
CA GLN A 883 41.49 0.52 40.01
C GLN A 883 43.00 0.24 39.86
N GLU A 884 43.43 -1.01 40.15
CA GLU A 884 44.80 -1.48 39.89
C GLU A 884 45.17 -1.34 38.41
N PHE A 885 44.29 -1.79 37.51
CA PHE A 885 44.50 -1.66 36.06
C PHE A 885 44.60 -0.20 35.64
N ALA A 886 43.71 0.66 36.13
CA ALA A 886 43.73 2.09 35.82
C ALA A 886 45.04 2.76 36.27
N LYS A 887 45.53 2.42 37.47
CA LYS A 887 46.80 2.94 38.01
C LYS A 887 48.01 2.39 37.23
N TRP A 888 48.00 1.10 36.89
CA TRP A 888 49.04 0.48 36.06
C TRP A 888 49.11 1.12 34.66
N LEU A 889 47.96 1.46 34.10
CA LEU A 889 47.84 2.11 32.80
C LEU A 889 48.44 3.53 32.80
N GLU A 890 48.38 4.28 33.92
CA GLU A 890 49.04 5.59 34.04
C GLU A 890 50.57 5.49 33.95
N SER A 891 51.15 4.32 34.27
CA SER A 891 52.58 4.04 34.21
C SER A 891 53.05 3.31 32.94
N THR A 892 52.15 3.09 31.96
CA THR A 892 52.43 2.27 30.75
C THR A 892 52.07 3.03 29.46
N SER A 893 52.77 2.77 28.35
CA SER A 893 52.43 3.37 27.04
C SER A 893 51.06 2.88 26.52
N THR A 894 50.24 3.81 26.04
CA THR A 894 48.85 3.55 25.62
C THR A 894 48.65 3.31 24.12
N GLU A 895 49.71 3.17 23.33
CA GLU A 895 49.62 2.99 21.87
C GLU A 895 49.25 1.56 21.44
N GLN A 896 49.03 0.65 22.39
CA GLN A 896 48.73 -0.76 22.14
C GLN A 896 47.23 -1.07 22.23
N SER A 897 46.82 -2.21 21.67
CA SER A 897 45.43 -2.68 21.76
C SER A 897 45.04 -3.01 23.21
N LEU A 898 43.74 -2.94 23.53
CA LEU A 898 43.23 -3.33 24.86
C LEU A 898 43.65 -4.76 25.24
N ILE A 899 43.68 -5.67 24.26
CA ILE A 899 44.07 -7.06 24.47
C ILE A 899 45.53 -7.14 24.93
N ALA A 900 46.44 -6.47 24.23
CA ALA A 900 47.86 -6.46 24.58
C ALA A 900 48.10 -5.83 25.97
N LEU A 901 47.43 -4.72 26.26
CA LEU A 901 47.50 -4.06 27.57
C LEU A 901 46.96 -4.96 28.69
N ARG A 902 45.83 -5.64 28.45
CA ARG A 902 45.27 -6.62 29.39
C ARG A 902 46.25 -7.75 29.69
N GLU A 903 46.86 -8.34 28.67
CA GLU A 903 47.80 -9.44 28.84
C GLU A 903 49.05 -9.02 29.62
N GLN A 904 49.61 -7.85 29.31
CA GLN A 904 50.74 -7.29 30.05
C GLN A 904 50.41 -7.01 31.50
N PHE A 905 49.25 -6.39 31.76
CA PHE A 905 48.79 -6.15 33.13
C PHE A 905 48.64 -7.45 33.92
N LEU A 906 47.95 -8.45 33.36
CA LEU A 906 47.74 -9.73 34.01
C LEU A 906 49.05 -10.47 34.26
N LYS A 907 50.02 -10.38 33.33
CA LYS A 907 51.37 -10.93 33.51
C LYS A 907 52.13 -10.20 34.61
N ALA A 908 52.13 -8.87 34.61
CA ALA A 908 52.79 -8.04 35.63
C ALA A 908 52.21 -8.28 37.03
N ARG A 909 50.89 -8.48 37.12
CA ARG A 909 50.19 -8.81 38.37
C ARG A 909 50.57 -10.18 38.90
N LYS A 910 50.73 -11.19 38.03
CA LYS A 910 51.23 -12.54 38.39
C LYS A 910 52.70 -12.55 38.82
N SER A 911 53.49 -11.57 38.42
CA SER A 911 54.90 -11.44 38.85
C SER A 911 55.07 -10.63 40.14
N SER A 912 54.04 -9.88 40.54
CA SER A 912 54.02 -9.01 41.74
C SER A 912 53.37 -9.67 42.96
N HIS A 913 52.70 -10.81 42.75
CA HIS A 913 52.14 -11.72 43.75
C HIS A 913 52.92 -13.02 43.73
#